data_AF-A0A6J3DF73-F1
#
_entry.id   AF-A0A6J3DF73-F1
#
_cell.length_a   1.000
_cell.length_b   1.000
_cell.length_c   1.000
_cell.angle_alpha   90.00
_cell.angle_beta   90.00
_cell.angle_gamma   90.00
#
_symmetry.space_group_name_H-M   'P 1'
#
loop_
_entity.id
_entity.type
_entity.pdbx_description
1 polymer ?
#
loop_
_entity_poly.entity_id
_entity_poly.type
_entity_poly.pdbx_seq_one_letter_code
_entity_poly.pdbx_strand_id
1 'polypeptide(L)'
;MARVLSRDPVDIENLLALNPRTQTHAALYSTAVKKQVKKHWKRNSDKSCSNCEKLENNFDDIKHTTLSERGALREAMRCLKCADAPCQKSCPTNLDIKSFITSIANKNYYGAAKMIFSDNPLGLTCGMVCPTSDLCVGGCNLYATEEGPINIGGLQQFATEVFKAMNIPQIRNPSLPPLEDMPEAYHVKIALLGAGPASLSCASFLARLGYTNITIFEKQEYIGGLSTSEIPQFRLPYDVVNFEAELMKDLGVKVIFRKGLAMDEMTLHTLKEDGYKAVFIGIGLPEPNRDSIFQGLRMDQGFYTSKDFLPLVAMASKPGMCACHSPLPSIHGTVIVLGAGDTAFDCATSALRCGARRVFVVFRKGFTNIRAVPEEMELAKEEKCEFLPFLSPRKVVLRGGHIVAMEFIRTEQDNDGNWKEDEDQVVRLKADVVISAFGSILGDTKVREAMAPIKFNRWGLPEVDPETMQTSEPWVFAGGDVGGLANTTVESVNDGKQASWYMHRYIQSLYGAEVSTTPELPLFYTPIDLVDISVEMAGLKFPNPFGIASATPATSSSMIRRAFEAGWGFAVTKTFSLDKDIVTNVSPRIVRGITSGPLYGPGQGSFLNIELISEKTAAYWCRSITELKADFPNQILIASIMCSYSKDDWTELSKMAEAVGADALELNLSCPHGMGERGMGLACGQDPELVRNICRWVRQAVQIPFFAKLTPNVTDIVNIAMAAQEGGADGVTATNTVSGLMGLKADGTPWPAVGVGLRTTYGGVSVTFRRIGLIICNA
;
A
#
# COMPACT_ATOMS: atom_id res chain seq x y z
N MET A 1 8.22 9.65 67.38
CA MET A 1 9.26 9.87 66.34
C MET A 1 8.54 10.10 65.02
N ALA A 2 8.88 11.16 64.29
CA ALA A 2 8.34 11.36 62.96
C ALA A 2 8.80 10.23 62.03
N ARG A 3 7.92 9.78 61.13
CA ARG A 3 8.27 8.81 60.09
C ARG A 3 9.41 9.37 59.24
N VAL A 4 10.36 8.51 58.83
CA VAL A 4 11.44 8.91 57.92
C VAL A 4 10.84 9.17 56.55
N LEU A 5 10.71 10.44 56.16
CA LEU A 5 10.06 10.87 54.92
C LEU A 5 10.76 10.38 53.65
N SER A 6 12.07 10.13 53.73
CA SER A 6 12.90 9.66 52.62
C SER A 6 12.97 8.14 52.50
N ARG A 7 12.16 7.40 53.28
CA ARG A 7 12.10 5.94 53.21
C ARG A 7 10.71 5.50 52.80
N ASP A 8 10.67 4.64 51.79
CA ASP A 8 9.44 4.02 51.36
C ASP A 8 8.76 3.27 52.53
N PRO A 9 7.44 3.45 52.72
CA PRO A 9 6.63 2.55 53.53
C PRO A 9 6.85 1.08 53.17
N VAL A 10 6.59 0.17 54.12
CA VAL A 10 6.54 -1.29 53.82
C VAL A 10 5.61 -1.57 52.64
N ASP A 11 4.47 -0.89 52.55
CA ASP A 11 3.53 -1.05 51.44
C ASP A 11 4.15 -0.67 50.09
N ILE A 12 4.97 0.38 50.05
CA ILE A 12 5.67 0.82 48.84
C ILE A 12 6.88 -0.08 48.54
N GLU A 13 7.64 -0.49 49.56
CA GLU A 13 8.73 -1.48 49.43
C GLU A 13 8.18 -2.78 48.78
N ASN A 14 6.98 -3.21 49.20
CA ASN A 14 6.29 -4.37 48.62
C ASN A 14 5.87 -4.14 47.15
N LEU A 15 5.35 -2.96 46.81
CA LEU A 15 5.03 -2.61 45.41
C LEU A 15 6.27 -2.58 44.53
N LEU A 16 7.41 -2.16 45.07
CA LEU A 16 8.69 -2.10 44.38
C LEU A 16 9.44 -3.44 44.34
N ALA A 17 8.83 -4.55 44.77
CA ALA A 17 9.50 -5.86 44.83
C ALA A 17 10.09 -6.30 43.48
N LEU A 18 9.40 -6.04 42.36
CA LEU A 18 9.86 -6.36 41.01
C LEU A 18 10.56 -5.21 40.29
N ASN A 19 10.73 -4.06 40.95
CA ASN A 19 11.42 -2.92 40.37
C ASN A 19 12.89 -3.29 40.04
N PRO A 20 13.41 -2.98 38.84
CA PRO A 20 14.78 -3.33 38.47
C PRO A 20 15.80 -2.77 39.46
N ARG A 21 16.65 -3.66 39.99
CA ARG A 21 17.79 -3.33 40.86
C ARG A 21 19.04 -4.03 40.34
N THR A 22 20.14 -3.29 40.25
CA THR A 22 21.44 -3.87 39.88
C THR A 22 21.81 -4.98 40.86
N GLN A 23 22.13 -6.16 40.34
CA GLN A 23 22.57 -7.29 41.15
C GLN A 23 24.07 -7.14 41.43
N THR A 24 24.48 -7.35 42.68
CA THR A 24 25.88 -7.23 43.11
C THR A 24 26.66 -8.55 42.98
N HIS A 25 25.96 -9.64 42.67
CA HIS A 25 26.53 -10.98 42.52
C HIS A 25 25.89 -11.67 41.32
N ALA A 26 26.55 -12.72 40.83
CA ALA A 26 25.96 -13.61 39.84
C ALA A 26 24.71 -14.28 40.43
N ALA A 27 23.66 -14.39 39.61
CA ALA A 27 22.44 -15.08 40.02
C ALA A 27 22.65 -16.61 39.98
N LEU A 28 22.20 -17.32 41.01
CA LEU A 28 22.32 -18.78 41.12
C LEU A 28 20.96 -19.45 40.88
N TYR A 29 20.79 -20.06 39.72
CA TYR A 29 19.62 -20.88 39.38
C TYR A 29 20.06 -22.18 38.71
N SER A 30 19.58 -23.32 39.19
CA SER A 30 19.89 -24.60 38.55
C SER A 30 19.21 -24.70 37.18
N THR A 31 19.81 -25.47 36.26
CA THR A 31 19.22 -25.78 34.95
C THR A 31 17.83 -26.40 35.07
N ALA A 32 17.60 -27.22 36.10
CA ALA A 32 16.29 -27.84 36.37
C ALA A 32 15.23 -26.78 36.67
N VAL A 33 15.51 -25.81 37.55
CA VAL A 33 14.61 -24.70 37.85
C VAL A 33 14.36 -23.84 36.60
N LYS A 34 15.40 -23.53 35.82
CA LYS A 34 15.23 -22.77 34.56
C LYS A 34 14.33 -23.49 33.56
N LYS A 35 14.43 -24.82 33.42
CA LYS A 35 13.55 -25.61 32.55
C LYS A 35 12.09 -25.54 32.98
N GLN A 36 11.82 -25.52 34.29
CA GLN A 36 10.46 -25.35 34.83
C GLN A 36 9.94 -23.93 34.58
N VAL A 37 10.71 -22.91 34.95
CA VAL A 37 10.34 -21.50 34.80
C VAL A 37 10.14 -21.11 33.33
N LYS A 38 10.91 -21.69 32.40
CA LYS A 38 10.77 -21.46 30.96
C LYS A 38 9.34 -21.71 30.45
N LYS A 39 8.63 -22.70 31.01
CA LYS A 39 7.26 -23.02 30.59
C LYS A 39 6.27 -21.91 30.97
N HIS A 40 6.49 -21.22 32.09
CA HIS A 40 5.62 -20.14 32.57
C HIS A 40 5.66 -18.91 31.65
N TRP A 41 6.81 -18.62 31.05
CA TRP A 41 7.02 -17.42 30.22
C TRP A 41 6.92 -17.67 28.71
N LYS A 42 6.52 -18.88 28.28
CA LYS A 42 6.51 -19.29 26.88
C LYS A 42 5.45 -18.47 26.11
N ARG A 43 5.87 -17.81 25.02
CA ARG A 43 5.01 -16.97 24.17
C ARG A 43 4.77 -17.56 22.77
N ASN A 44 5.82 -18.10 22.15
CA ASN A 44 5.74 -18.75 20.84
C ASN A 44 5.47 -20.25 20.97
N SER A 45 5.11 -20.87 19.86
CA SER A 45 4.84 -22.31 19.75
C SER A 45 5.92 -23.17 20.42
N ASP A 46 5.47 -24.16 21.20
CA ASP A 46 6.39 -25.11 21.81
C ASP A 46 6.81 -26.17 20.79
N LYS A 47 8.12 -26.28 20.57
CA LYS A 47 8.70 -27.26 19.65
C LYS A 47 8.49 -28.70 20.09
N SER A 48 8.22 -28.95 21.39
CA SER A 48 7.84 -30.28 21.87
C SER A 48 6.34 -30.57 21.77
N CYS A 49 5.51 -29.61 21.37
CA CYS A 49 4.09 -29.85 21.16
C CYS A 49 3.86 -30.46 19.77
N SER A 50 3.44 -31.72 19.75
CA SER A 50 3.08 -32.47 18.54
C SER A 50 1.59 -32.43 18.20
N ASN A 51 0.76 -31.88 19.10
CA ASN A 51 -0.69 -31.87 18.92
C ASN A 51 -1.14 -30.51 18.39
N CYS A 52 -2.10 -30.54 17.47
CA CYS A 52 -2.82 -29.34 17.05
C CYS A 52 -3.78 -28.89 18.18
N GLU A 53 -3.92 -27.59 18.38
CA GLU A 53 -4.98 -27.05 19.23
C GLU A 53 -6.35 -27.31 18.58
N LYS A 54 -7.44 -27.23 19.35
CA LYS A 54 -8.77 -27.49 18.79
C LYS A 54 -9.19 -26.31 17.90
N LEU A 55 -9.24 -26.55 16.58
CA LEU A 55 -9.62 -25.55 15.56
C LEU A 55 -11.01 -25.77 14.94
N GLU A 56 -11.75 -26.78 15.41
CA GLU A 56 -13.10 -27.07 14.93
C GLU A 56 -13.99 -25.82 15.00
N ASN A 57 -14.58 -25.44 13.87
CA ASN A 57 -15.40 -24.24 13.69
C ASN A 57 -14.71 -22.90 14.05
N ASN A 58 -13.38 -22.85 14.11
CA ASN A 58 -12.63 -21.61 14.32
C ASN A 58 -12.22 -21.01 12.96
N PHE A 59 -12.83 -19.87 12.61
CA PHE A 59 -12.52 -19.11 11.40
C PHE A 59 -11.94 -17.72 11.71
N ASP A 60 -11.31 -17.57 12.87
CA ASP A 60 -10.58 -16.35 13.23
C ASP A 60 -9.42 -16.11 12.26
N ASP A 61 -9.03 -14.85 12.07
CA ASP A 61 -7.93 -14.49 11.18
C ASP A 61 -6.59 -15.09 11.64
N ILE A 62 -5.98 -15.91 10.79
CA ILE A 62 -4.68 -16.56 11.05
C ILE A 62 -3.51 -15.91 10.31
N LYS A 63 -3.76 -14.86 9.51
CA LYS A 63 -2.70 -14.22 8.72
C LYS A 63 -1.65 -13.59 9.62
N HIS A 64 -0.39 -13.99 9.44
CA HIS A 64 0.75 -13.38 10.15
C HIS A 64 1.03 -11.94 9.72
N THR A 65 0.48 -11.52 8.58
CA THR A 65 0.65 -10.20 7.99
C THR A 65 -0.36 -9.17 8.50
N THR A 66 -1.43 -9.55 9.19
CA THR A 66 -2.45 -8.60 9.68
C THR A 66 -1.86 -7.58 10.66
N LEU A 67 -2.13 -6.28 10.44
CA LEU A 67 -1.59 -5.18 11.24
C LEU A 67 -2.68 -4.38 11.93
N SER A 68 -2.48 -4.11 13.23
CA SER A 68 -3.15 -3.00 13.93
C SER A 68 -2.57 -1.64 13.50
N GLU A 69 -3.26 -0.52 13.77
CA GLU A 69 -2.72 0.82 13.48
C GLU A 69 -1.31 1.01 14.08
N ARG A 70 -1.10 0.55 15.32
CA ARG A 70 0.21 0.60 15.98
C ARG A 70 1.29 -0.14 15.18
N GLY A 71 0.96 -1.32 14.66
CA GLY A 71 1.87 -2.12 13.83
C GLY A 71 2.12 -1.46 12.47
N ALA A 72 1.04 -1.04 11.81
CA ALA A 72 1.06 -0.40 10.49
C ALA A 72 1.88 0.90 10.49
N LEU A 73 1.71 1.76 11.48
CA LEU A 73 2.50 3.00 11.58
C LEU A 73 3.99 2.71 11.76
N ARG A 74 4.36 1.72 12.58
CA ARG A 74 5.78 1.34 12.76
C ARG A 74 6.38 0.82 11.46
N GLU A 75 5.67 -0.07 10.78
CA GLU A 75 6.16 -0.69 9.54
C GLU A 75 6.20 0.31 8.38
N ALA A 76 5.22 1.20 8.27
CA ALA A 76 5.21 2.27 7.27
C ALA A 76 6.32 3.31 7.50
N MET A 77 6.64 3.61 8.76
CA MET A 77 7.79 4.45 9.11
C MET A 77 9.13 3.77 8.78
N ARG A 78 9.22 2.44 8.93
CA ARG A 78 10.42 1.65 8.59
C ARG A 78 10.69 1.64 7.08
N CYS A 79 9.65 1.63 6.25
CA CYS A 79 9.80 1.65 4.79
C CYS A 79 10.62 2.85 4.30
N LEU A 80 11.63 2.56 3.46
CA LEU A 80 12.56 3.55 2.89
C LEU A 80 11.94 4.50 1.88
N LYS A 81 10.75 4.16 1.34
CA LYS A 81 10.04 4.98 0.33
C LYS A 81 10.90 5.19 -0.94
N CYS A 82 11.49 4.10 -1.41
CA CYS A 82 12.49 4.05 -2.48
C CYS A 82 12.02 4.76 -3.76
N ALA A 83 12.91 5.52 -4.39
CA ALA A 83 12.71 5.95 -5.77
C ALA A 83 12.74 4.73 -6.71
N ASP A 84 11.97 4.78 -7.80
CA ASP A 84 11.88 3.71 -8.81
C ASP A 84 11.72 2.32 -8.17
N ALA A 85 10.76 2.20 -7.25
CA ALA A 85 10.76 1.14 -6.25
C ALA A 85 10.67 -0.25 -6.89
N PRO A 86 11.60 -1.18 -6.61
CA PRO A 86 11.56 -2.53 -7.18
C PRO A 86 10.31 -3.30 -6.73
N CYS A 87 9.80 -3.04 -5.53
CA CYS A 87 8.54 -3.65 -5.07
C CYS A 87 7.33 -3.28 -5.94
N GLN A 88 7.30 -2.07 -6.52
CA GLN A 88 6.26 -1.65 -7.46
C GLN A 88 6.41 -2.39 -8.78
N LYS A 89 7.64 -2.50 -9.30
CA LYS A 89 7.95 -3.25 -10.54
C LYS A 89 7.61 -4.74 -10.44
N SER A 90 7.73 -5.31 -9.24
CA SER A 90 7.36 -6.69 -8.94
C SER A 90 5.87 -6.87 -8.58
N CYS A 91 5.08 -5.80 -8.58
CA CYS A 91 3.63 -5.87 -8.36
C CYS A 91 2.91 -5.97 -9.72
N PRO A 92 2.10 -7.01 -9.97
CA PRO A 92 1.43 -7.18 -11.27
C PRO A 92 0.51 -6.02 -11.66
N THR A 93 -0.14 -5.36 -10.70
CA THR A 93 -0.99 -4.17 -10.95
C THR A 93 -0.21 -2.84 -10.93
N ASN A 94 1.10 -2.89 -10.71
CA ASN A 94 2.01 -1.75 -10.65
C ASN A 94 1.64 -0.69 -9.58
N LEU A 95 1.08 -1.12 -8.45
CA LEU A 95 0.72 -0.25 -7.32
C LEU A 95 1.89 0.68 -6.94
N ASP A 96 1.63 1.98 -6.76
CA ASP A 96 2.61 2.91 -6.18
C ASP A 96 2.76 2.67 -4.66
N ILE A 97 3.54 1.65 -4.34
CA ILE A 97 3.84 1.20 -2.98
C ILE A 97 4.54 2.27 -2.16
N LYS A 98 5.42 3.05 -2.80
CA LYS A 98 6.08 4.18 -2.13
C LYS A 98 5.04 5.17 -1.63
N SER A 99 4.11 5.59 -2.47
CA SER A 99 3.17 6.66 -2.15
C SER A 99 2.10 6.21 -1.15
N PHE A 100 1.53 5.01 -1.28
CA PHE A 100 0.53 4.57 -0.31
C PHE A 100 1.15 4.32 1.07
N ILE A 101 2.35 3.74 1.16
CA ILE A 101 3.03 3.54 2.46
C ILE A 101 3.44 4.88 3.07
N THR A 102 3.85 5.85 2.25
CA THR A 102 4.09 7.23 2.72
C THR A 102 2.83 7.83 3.34
N SER A 103 1.68 7.62 2.71
CA SER A 103 0.39 8.10 3.20
C SER A 103 0.02 7.45 4.54
N ILE A 104 0.22 6.13 4.70
CA ILE A 104 0.02 5.43 5.99
C ILE A 104 0.92 6.02 7.08
N ALA A 105 2.22 6.22 6.81
CA ALA A 105 3.17 6.78 7.78
C ALA A 105 2.75 8.19 8.26
N ASN A 106 2.07 8.95 7.40
CA ASN A 106 1.53 10.27 7.68
C ASN A 106 0.09 10.26 8.21
N LYS A 107 -0.45 9.09 8.57
CA LYS A 107 -1.84 8.88 9.00
C LYS A 107 -2.91 9.29 7.97
N ASN A 108 -2.53 9.44 6.71
CA ASN A 108 -3.47 9.65 5.61
C ASN A 108 -3.91 8.30 5.04
N TYR A 109 -4.78 7.60 5.78
CA TYR A 109 -5.25 6.26 5.38
C TYR A 109 -6.14 6.30 4.13
N TYR A 110 -6.94 7.37 3.98
CA TYR A 110 -7.71 7.62 2.76
C TYR A 110 -6.82 7.73 1.53
N GLY A 111 -5.80 8.59 1.56
CA GLY A 111 -4.87 8.77 0.43
C GLY A 111 -4.11 7.47 0.09
N ALA A 112 -3.79 6.66 1.10
CA ALA A 112 -3.22 5.33 0.88
C ALA A 112 -4.20 4.40 0.14
N ALA A 113 -5.44 4.28 0.65
CA ALA A 113 -6.47 3.45 0.04
C ALA A 113 -6.82 3.93 -1.38
N LYS A 114 -6.94 5.24 -1.62
CA LYS A 114 -7.16 5.82 -2.95
C LYS A 114 -6.07 5.40 -3.93
N MET A 115 -4.81 5.48 -3.53
CA MET A 115 -3.70 5.05 -4.39
C MET A 115 -3.76 3.55 -4.69
N ILE A 116 -4.06 2.72 -3.69
CA ILE A 116 -4.22 1.27 -3.86
C ILE A 116 -5.37 0.96 -4.84
N PHE A 117 -6.57 1.51 -4.60
CA PHE A 117 -7.75 1.24 -5.42
C PHE A 117 -7.68 1.85 -6.83
N SER A 118 -6.84 2.88 -7.03
CA SER A 118 -6.61 3.46 -8.36
C SER A 118 -6.04 2.42 -9.32
N ASP A 119 -5.05 1.66 -8.86
CA ASP A 119 -4.37 0.65 -9.68
C ASP A 119 -4.94 -0.76 -9.53
N ASN A 120 -5.57 -1.07 -8.39
CA ASN A 120 -6.11 -2.38 -8.07
C ASN A 120 -7.52 -2.27 -7.43
N PRO A 121 -8.60 -2.49 -8.20
CA PRO A 121 -9.97 -2.45 -7.69
C PRO A 121 -10.28 -3.47 -6.58
N LEU A 122 -9.45 -4.51 -6.43
CA LEU A 122 -9.53 -5.52 -5.36
C LEU A 122 -8.37 -5.36 -4.36
N GLY A 123 -8.10 -4.12 -3.98
CA GLY A 123 -6.99 -3.72 -3.14
C GLY A 123 -6.99 -4.37 -1.74
N LEU A 124 -8.16 -4.55 -1.12
CA LEU A 124 -8.28 -5.15 0.20
C LEU A 124 -8.10 -6.67 0.13
N THR A 125 -8.75 -7.32 -0.84
CA THR A 125 -8.56 -8.76 -1.10
C THR A 125 -7.08 -9.06 -1.35
N CYS A 126 -6.44 -8.34 -2.27
CA CYS A 126 -5.03 -8.54 -2.61
C CYS A 126 -4.09 -8.26 -1.42
N GLY A 127 -4.41 -7.27 -0.56
CA GLY A 127 -3.64 -7.01 0.66
C GLY A 127 -3.62 -8.21 1.62
N MET A 128 -4.67 -9.02 1.62
CA MET A 128 -4.80 -10.20 2.47
C MET A 128 -4.20 -11.48 1.88
N VAL A 129 -4.34 -11.70 0.56
CA VAL A 129 -4.06 -13.03 -0.05
C VAL A 129 -2.89 -13.05 -1.02
N CYS A 130 -2.30 -11.92 -1.38
CA CYS A 130 -1.18 -11.92 -2.31
C CYS A 130 0.00 -12.75 -1.77
N PRO A 131 0.60 -13.63 -2.59
CA PRO A 131 1.82 -14.35 -2.24
C PRO A 131 3.03 -13.41 -2.33
N THR A 132 3.10 -12.44 -1.41
CA THR A 132 3.97 -11.26 -1.58
C THR A 132 5.46 -11.58 -1.69
N SER A 133 5.92 -12.69 -1.11
CA SER A 133 7.31 -13.17 -1.15
C SER A 133 7.79 -13.47 -2.57
N ASP A 134 6.88 -13.90 -3.45
CA ASP A 134 7.13 -14.14 -4.88
C ASP A 134 6.79 -12.90 -5.76
N LEU A 135 6.30 -11.83 -5.14
CA LEU A 135 5.87 -10.60 -5.79
C LEU A 135 6.60 -9.37 -5.21
N CYS A 136 5.84 -8.39 -4.72
CA CYS A 136 6.35 -7.09 -4.29
C CYS A 136 7.36 -7.15 -3.13
N VAL A 137 7.20 -8.10 -2.20
CA VAL A 137 8.11 -8.26 -1.05
C VAL A 137 9.41 -8.92 -1.46
N GLY A 138 9.37 -9.85 -2.43
CA GLY A 138 10.56 -10.47 -3.03
C GLY A 138 11.53 -9.46 -3.67
N GLY A 139 11.00 -8.36 -4.21
CA GLY A 139 11.79 -7.25 -4.76
C GLY A 139 12.17 -6.15 -3.75
N CYS A 140 11.81 -6.25 -2.47
CA CYS A 140 12.00 -5.14 -1.52
C CYS A 140 13.47 -4.90 -1.16
N ASN A 141 13.96 -3.66 -1.32
CA ASN A 141 15.35 -3.29 -0.95
C ASN A 141 15.71 -3.58 0.52
N LEU A 142 14.74 -3.53 1.45
CA LEU A 142 15.00 -3.84 2.86
C LEU A 142 15.25 -5.33 3.13
N TYR A 143 15.05 -6.20 2.14
CA TYR A 143 15.55 -7.57 2.21
C TYR A 143 17.08 -7.62 2.44
N ALA A 144 17.82 -6.59 2.02
CA ALA A 144 19.26 -6.46 2.24
C ALA A 144 19.66 -6.04 3.67
N THR A 145 18.73 -6.04 4.63
CA THR A 145 18.96 -5.68 6.04
C THR A 145 18.54 -6.84 6.95
N GLU A 146 19.12 -6.93 8.14
CA GLU A 146 18.84 -8.00 9.10
C GLU A 146 17.38 -8.02 9.58
N GLU A 147 16.70 -6.87 9.63
CA GLU A 147 15.28 -6.77 9.93
C GLU A 147 14.35 -7.22 8.79
N GLY A 148 14.89 -7.40 7.57
CA GLY A 148 14.17 -7.97 6.43
C GLY A 148 13.21 -7.01 5.71
N PRO A 149 12.50 -7.52 4.67
CA PRO A 149 11.68 -6.71 3.79
C PRO A 149 10.42 -6.19 4.49
N ILE A 150 9.72 -5.24 3.86
CA ILE A 150 8.48 -4.63 4.41
C ILE A 150 7.31 -5.61 4.29
N ASN A 151 6.44 -5.66 5.31
CA ASN A 151 5.12 -6.28 5.21
C ASN A 151 4.16 -5.41 4.36
N ILE A 152 4.32 -5.47 3.03
CA ILE A 152 3.56 -4.64 2.08
C ILE A 152 2.07 -5.03 2.08
N GLY A 153 1.77 -6.33 2.07
CA GLY A 153 0.39 -6.85 2.09
C GLY A 153 -0.39 -6.38 3.31
N GLY A 154 0.19 -6.52 4.51
CA GLY A 154 -0.45 -6.06 5.76
C GLY A 154 -0.68 -4.55 5.82
N LEU A 155 0.22 -3.74 5.24
CA LEU A 155 0.03 -2.29 5.14
C LEU A 155 -1.09 -1.93 4.16
N GLN A 156 -1.15 -2.61 3.02
CA GLN A 156 -2.23 -2.47 2.05
C GLN A 156 -3.59 -2.86 2.66
N GLN A 157 -3.66 -4.01 3.33
CA GLN A 157 -4.83 -4.47 4.07
C GLN A 157 -5.27 -3.42 5.10
N PHE A 158 -4.34 -2.94 5.94
CA PHE A 158 -4.68 -1.97 6.98
C PHE A 158 -5.30 -0.69 6.42
N ALA A 159 -4.70 -0.07 5.40
CA ALA A 159 -5.22 1.17 4.83
C ALA A 159 -6.60 0.99 4.20
N THR A 160 -6.80 -0.14 3.51
CA THR A 160 -8.07 -0.44 2.83
C THR A 160 -9.17 -0.89 3.79
N GLU A 161 -8.84 -1.56 4.90
CA GLU A 161 -9.77 -1.81 6.02
C GLU A 161 -10.25 -0.51 6.65
N VAL A 162 -9.33 0.44 6.90
CA VAL A 162 -9.71 1.74 7.44
C VAL A 162 -10.64 2.47 6.48
N PHE A 163 -10.35 2.45 5.17
CA PHE A 163 -11.23 3.04 4.16
C PHE A 163 -12.61 2.37 4.10
N LYS A 164 -12.67 1.03 4.14
CA LYS A 164 -13.92 0.28 4.26
C LYS A 164 -14.74 0.73 5.48
N ALA A 165 -14.09 0.92 6.63
CA ALA A 165 -14.74 1.42 7.84
C ALA A 165 -15.24 2.88 7.72
N MET A 166 -14.66 3.70 6.83
CA MET A 166 -15.17 5.05 6.55
C MET A 166 -16.53 5.03 5.83
N ASN A 167 -16.92 3.91 5.20
CA ASN A 167 -18.17 3.77 4.44
C ASN A 167 -18.37 4.87 3.40
N ILE A 168 -17.32 5.14 2.62
CA ILE A 168 -17.34 6.14 1.55
C ILE A 168 -17.50 5.43 0.21
N PRO A 169 -18.47 5.83 -0.63
CA PRO A 169 -18.69 5.19 -1.93
C PRO A 169 -17.63 5.62 -2.95
N GLN A 170 -17.48 4.82 -3.99
CA GLN A 170 -16.77 5.24 -5.20
C GLN A 170 -17.68 6.19 -6.00
N ILE A 171 -17.10 7.17 -6.70
CA ILE A 171 -17.86 8.04 -7.62
C ILE A 171 -17.29 7.98 -9.02
N ARG A 172 -18.12 8.36 -10.00
CA ARG A 172 -17.70 8.58 -11.38
C ARG A 172 -16.59 9.64 -11.43
N ASN A 173 -15.63 9.46 -12.33
CA ASN A 173 -14.51 10.40 -12.53
C ASN A 173 -15.04 11.85 -12.67
N PRO A 174 -14.67 12.77 -11.77
CA PRO A 174 -15.16 14.14 -11.78
C PRO A 174 -14.83 14.94 -13.05
N SER A 175 -13.79 14.51 -13.80
CA SER A 175 -13.36 15.18 -15.03
C SER A 175 -14.14 14.73 -16.28
N LEU A 176 -15.00 13.71 -16.18
CA LEU A 176 -15.81 13.26 -17.31
C LEU A 176 -17.03 14.17 -17.53
N PRO A 177 -17.47 14.38 -18.79
CA PRO A 177 -18.71 15.10 -19.09
C PRO A 177 -19.93 14.52 -18.35
N PRO A 178 -21.00 15.30 -18.13
CA PRO A 178 -22.29 14.76 -17.68
C PRO A 178 -22.72 13.55 -18.52
N LEU A 179 -23.49 12.63 -17.94
CA LEU A 179 -23.89 11.38 -18.61
C LEU A 179 -24.65 11.62 -19.92
N GLU A 180 -25.44 12.70 -19.97
CA GLU A 180 -26.21 13.12 -21.15
C GLU A 180 -25.35 13.66 -22.29
N ASP A 181 -24.12 14.11 -21.98
CA ASP A 181 -23.17 14.66 -22.95
C ASP A 181 -22.12 13.62 -23.40
N MET A 182 -22.20 12.39 -22.89
CA MET A 182 -21.27 11.34 -23.28
C MET A 182 -21.51 10.89 -24.73
N PRO A 183 -20.44 10.61 -25.51
CA PRO A 183 -20.60 10.07 -26.86
C PRO A 183 -21.34 8.72 -26.87
N GLU A 184 -22.06 8.44 -27.95
CA GLU A 184 -22.87 7.22 -28.12
C GLU A 184 -22.07 5.92 -27.86
N ALA A 185 -20.78 5.93 -28.21
CA ALA A 185 -19.86 4.82 -27.98
C ALA A 185 -19.79 4.35 -26.51
N TYR A 186 -20.09 5.22 -25.53
CA TYR A 186 -20.05 4.89 -24.11
C TYR A 186 -21.35 4.25 -23.59
N HIS A 187 -22.43 4.27 -24.37
CA HIS A 187 -23.73 3.69 -24.00
C HIS A 187 -23.94 2.26 -24.52
N VAL A 188 -22.94 1.71 -25.21
CA VAL A 188 -23.00 0.36 -25.78
C VAL A 188 -23.12 -0.72 -24.73
N LYS A 189 -23.78 -1.82 -25.09
CA LYS A 189 -23.88 -3.00 -24.24
C LYS A 189 -22.54 -3.73 -24.17
N ILE A 190 -22.01 -3.90 -22.97
CA ILE A 190 -20.79 -4.69 -22.69
C ILE A 190 -21.15 -5.84 -21.75
N ALA A 191 -20.72 -7.05 -22.10
CA ALA A 191 -20.93 -8.25 -21.28
C ALA A 191 -19.60 -8.75 -20.70
N LEU A 192 -19.63 -9.18 -19.44
CA LEU A 192 -18.53 -9.90 -18.82
C LEU A 192 -19.06 -11.22 -18.27
N LEU A 193 -18.28 -12.28 -18.41
CA LEU A 193 -18.68 -13.64 -18.05
C LEU A 193 -17.88 -14.13 -16.85
N GLY A 194 -18.58 -14.50 -15.78
CA GLY A 194 -18.01 -14.81 -14.47
C GLY A 194 -17.77 -13.54 -13.65
N ALA A 195 -18.20 -13.51 -12.40
CA ALA A 195 -18.05 -12.40 -11.46
C ALA A 195 -16.87 -12.62 -10.50
N GLY A 196 -15.75 -13.11 -11.02
CA GLY A 196 -14.48 -13.23 -10.32
C GLY A 196 -13.56 -12.01 -10.47
N PRO A 197 -12.35 -12.04 -9.86
CA PRO A 197 -11.43 -10.90 -9.83
C PRO A 197 -11.16 -10.21 -11.17
N ALA A 198 -10.97 -10.98 -12.24
CA ALA A 198 -10.69 -10.45 -13.57
C ALA A 198 -11.85 -9.60 -14.12
N SER A 199 -13.08 -10.10 -14.06
CA SER A 199 -14.25 -9.38 -14.53
C SER A 199 -14.60 -8.19 -13.64
N LEU A 200 -14.46 -8.32 -12.32
CA LEU A 200 -14.67 -7.19 -11.40
C LEU A 200 -13.69 -6.04 -11.69
N SER A 201 -12.43 -6.36 -11.97
CA SER A 201 -11.42 -5.39 -12.39
C SER A 201 -11.78 -4.75 -13.74
N CYS A 202 -12.03 -5.57 -14.76
CA CYS A 202 -12.34 -5.09 -16.11
C CYS A 202 -13.58 -4.17 -16.12
N ALA A 203 -14.66 -4.60 -15.46
CA ALA A 203 -15.87 -3.80 -15.34
C ALA A 203 -15.63 -2.48 -14.58
N SER A 204 -14.83 -2.51 -13.51
CA SER A 204 -14.48 -1.29 -12.75
C SER A 204 -13.76 -0.27 -13.62
N PHE A 205 -12.73 -0.68 -14.37
CA PHE A 205 -11.98 0.25 -15.23
C PHE A 205 -12.80 0.75 -16.43
N LEU A 206 -13.64 -0.11 -17.04
CA LEU A 206 -14.58 0.33 -18.08
C LEU A 206 -15.58 1.36 -17.51
N ALA A 207 -16.11 1.14 -16.30
CA ALA A 207 -17.03 2.08 -15.68
C ALA A 207 -16.34 3.42 -15.36
N ARG A 208 -15.07 3.38 -14.91
CA ARG A 208 -14.24 4.59 -14.71
C ARG A 208 -13.99 5.38 -15.98
N LEU A 209 -13.80 4.70 -17.12
CA LEU A 209 -13.70 5.33 -18.44
C LEU A 209 -15.02 5.98 -18.90
N GLY A 210 -16.14 5.63 -18.27
CA GLY A 210 -17.45 6.26 -18.49
C GLY A 210 -18.48 5.38 -19.20
N TYR A 211 -18.19 4.09 -19.43
CA TYR A 211 -19.16 3.17 -20.03
C TYR A 211 -20.35 2.92 -19.09
N THR A 212 -21.58 3.11 -19.59
CA THR A 212 -22.79 3.14 -18.74
C THR A 212 -23.61 1.86 -18.77
N ASN A 213 -23.30 0.90 -19.65
CA ASN A 213 -24.12 -0.29 -19.86
C ASN A 213 -23.30 -1.58 -19.78
N ILE A 214 -22.69 -1.78 -18.62
CA ILE A 214 -21.85 -2.93 -18.29
C ILE A 214 -22.67 -3.95 -17.50
N THR A 215 -22.64 -5.21 -17.93
CA THR A 215 -23.33 -6.30 -17.22
C THR A 215 -22.40 -7.50 -17.06
N ILE A 216 -22.20 -7.93 -15.81
CA ILE A 216 -21.53 -9.19 -15.48
C ILE A 216 -22.58 -10.29 -15.33
N PHE A 217 -22.36 -11.42 -16.00
CA PHE A 217 -23.19 -12.62 -15.88
C PHE A 217 -22.44 -13.67 -15.06
N GLU A 218 -23.03 -14.11 -13.96
CA GLU A 218 -22.46 -15.09 -13.04
C GLU A 218 -23.29 -16.36 -13.01
N LYS A 219 -22.63 -17.51 -13.14
CA LYS A 219 -23.26 -18.84 -13.12
C LYS A 219 -23.88 -19.13 -11.76
N GLN A 220 -23.18 -18.76 -10.69
CA GLN A 220 -23.56 -19.03 -9.32
C GLN A 220 -24.50 -17.96 -8.74
N GLU A 221 -24.92 -18.15 -7.49
CA GLU A 221 -25.75 -17.20 -6.74
C GLU A 221 -24.94 -16.21 -5.90
N TYR A 222 -23.62 -16.28 -5.99
CA TYR A 222 -22.68 -15.45 -5.24
C TYR A 222 -21.69 -14.77 -6.17
N ILE A 223 -21.15 -13.63 -5.74
CA ILE A 223 -20.13 -12.83 -6.44
C ILE A 223 -18.74 -13.09 -5.85
N GLY A 224 -17.68 -12.83 -6.62
CA GLY A 224 -16.29 -12.84 -6.17
C GLY A 224 -15.47 -14.04 -6.64
N GLY A 225 -16.08 -15.00 -7.35
CA GLY A 225 -15.37 -16.20 -7.83
C GLY A 225 -14.66 -16.94 -6.69
N LEU A 226 -13.41 -17.35 -6.93
CA LEU A 226 -12.60 -18.11 -5.96
C LEU A 226 -12.39 -17.39 -4.62
N SER A 227 -12.33 -16.05 -4.62
CA SER A 227 -12.23 -15.24 -3.40
C SER A 227 -13.40 -15.50 -2.45
N THR A 228 -14.57 -15.82 -3.00
CA THR A 228 -15.76 -16.20 -2.25
C THR A 228 -15.84 -17.70 -2.05
N SER A 229 -15.70 -18.49 -3.12
CA SER A 229 -16.02 -19.92 -3.09
C SER A 229 -14.96 -20.82 -2.48
N GLU A 230 -13.68 -20.43 -2.49
CA GLU A 230 -12.59 -21.36 -2.15
C GLU A 230 -11.58 -20.81 -1.14
N ILE A 231 -11.21 -19.53 -1.24
CA ILE A 231 -10.28 -18.94 -0.27
C ILE A 231 -10.95 -18.96 1.12
N PRO A 232 -10.35 -19.58 2.15
CA PRO A 232 -11.01 -19.75 3.44
C PRO A 232 -11.31 -18.42 4.15
N GLN A 233 -12.38 -18.40 4.94
CA GLN A 233 -12.80 -17.23 5.74
C GLN A 233 -11.70 -16.71 6.68
N PHE A 234 -10.90 -17.62 7.26
CA PHE A 234 -9.78 -17.27 8.15
C PHE A 234 -8.57 -16.62 7.43
N ARG A 235 -8.55 -16.64 6.08
CA ARG A 235 -7.60 -15.88 5.26
C ARG A 235 -8.25 -14.66 4.61
N LEU A 236 -9.43 -14.83 4.04
CA LEU A 236 -10.18 -13.77 3.35
C LEU A 236 -11.65 -13.73 3.82
N PRO A 237 -11.99 -12.75 4.68
CA PRO A 237 -13.36 -12.52 5.10
C PRO A 237 -14.29 -12.17 3.93
N TYR A 238 -15.50 -12.73 3.90
CA TYR A 238 -16.45 -12.47 2.81
C TYR A 238 -16.88 -11.01 2.67
N ASP A 239 -16.98 -10.27 3.78
CA ASP A 239 -17.38 -8.87 3.78
C ASP A 239 -16.38 -7.96 3.06
N VAL A 240 -15.13 -8.39 2.92
CA VAL A 240 -14.12 -7.75 2.05
C VAL A 240 -14.54 -7.84 0.59
N VAL A 241 -14.88 -9.04 0.12
CA VAL A 241 -15.26 -9.29 -1.27
C VAL A 241 -16.54 -8.54 -1.61
N ASN A 242 -17.51 -8.55 -0.68
CA ASN A 242 -18.73 -7.78 -0.83
C ASN A 242 -18.45 -6.28 -0.93
N PHE A 243 -17.59 -5.74 -0.05
CA PHE A 243 -17.21 -4.33 -0.07
C PHE A 243 -16.64 -3.88 -1.43
N GLU A 244 -15.70 -4.65 -2.00
CA GLU A 244 -15.10 -4.32 -3.29
C GLU A 244 -16.10 -4.44 -4.45
N ALA A 245 -17.01 -5.41 -4.38
CA ALA A 245 -18.10 -5.54 -5.34
C ALA A 245 -19.10 -4.35 -5.26
N GLU A 246 -19.40 -3.84 -4.06
CA GLU A 246 -20.24 -2.66 -3.90
C GLU A 246 -19.57 -1.39 -4.44
N LEU A 247 -18.26 -1.19 -4.22
CA LEU A 247 -17.53 -0.08 -4.84
C LEU A 247 -17.63 -0.10 -6.38
N MET A 248 -17.58 -1.28 -7.00
CA MET A 248 -17.78 -1.41 -8.44
C MET A 248 -19.23 -1.07 -8.84
N LYS A 249 -20.22 -1.50 -8.05
CA LYS A 249 -21.64 -1.20 -8.30
C LYS A 249 -21.98 0.28 -8.13
N ASP A 250 -21.27 1.02 -7.29
CA ASP A 250 -21.41 2.48 -7.18
C ASP A 250 -21.20 3.19 -8.53
N LEU A 251 -20.42 2.59 -9.43
CA LEU A 251 -20.20 3.07 -10.79
C LEU A 251 -21.28 2.64 -11.81
N GLY A 252 -22.33 1.94 -11.37
CA GLY A 252 -23.45 1.50 -12.20
C GLY A 252 -23.27 0.13 -12.88
N VAL A 253 -22.23 -0.62 -12.53
CA VAL A 253 -22.03 -1.98 -13.06
C VAL A 253 -23.13 -2.92 -12.54
N LYS A 254 -23.77 -3.65 -13.46
CA LYS A 254 -24.83 -4.61 -13.13
C LYS A 254 -24.27 -6.02 -13.02
N VAL A 255 -24.84 -6.83 -12.12
CA VAL A 255 -24.51 -8.26 -11.99
C VAL A 255 -25.81 -9.07 -12.07
N ILE A 256 -25.82 -10.09 -12.93
CA ILE A 256 -26.94 -11.01 -13.10
C ILE A 256 -26.46 -12.42 -12.76
N PHE A 257 -27.01 -12.99 -11.68
CA PHE A 257 -26.72 -14.33 -11.20
C PHE A 257 -27.50 -15.41 -11.96
N ARG A 258 -27.12 -16.68 -11.74
CA ARG A 258 -27.73 -17.86 -12.38
C ARG A 258 -27.76 -17.79 -13.91
N LYS A 259 -26.73 -17.18 -14.50
CA LYS A 259 -26.52 -17.11 -15.95
C LYS A 259 -25.06 -17.38 -16.25
N GLY A 260 -24.79 -18.56 -16.81
CA GLY A 260 -23.45 -18.98 -17.21
C GLY A 260 -23.26 -18.97 -18.71
N LEU A 261 -22.00 -19.11 -19.12
CA LEU A 261 -21.64 -19.41 -20.51
C LEU A 261 -21.78 -20.91 -20.75
N ALA A 262 -22.72 -21.32 -21.60
CA ALA A 262 -22.95 -22.71 -22.00
C ALA A 262 -23.87 -22.76 -23.23
N MET A 263 -23.76 -23.81 -24.06
CA MET A 263 -24.54 -23.95 -25.31
C MET A 263 -26.06 -23.95 -25.11
N ASP A 264 -26.54 -24.37 -23.94
CA ASP A 264 -27.95 -24.40 -23.54
C ASP A 264 -28.40 -23.15 -22.76
N GLU A 265 -27.49 -22.19 -22.53
CA GLU A 265 -27.78 -20.91 -21.86
C GLU A 265 -27.33 -19.74 -22.74
N MET A 266 -26.15 -19.19 -22.45
CA MET A 266 -25.60 -18.02 -23.13
C MET A 266 -24.33 -18.42 -23.89
N THR A 267 -24.24 -17.96 -25.13
CA THR A 267 -23.10 -18.16 -26.02
C THR A 267 -22.61 -16.82 -26.56
N LEU A 268 -21.39 -16.78 -27.11
CA LEU A 268 -20.92 -15.58 -27.82
C LEU A 268 -21.85 -15.21 -28.98
N HIS A 269 -22.42 -16.18 -29.69
CA HIS A 269 -23.39 -15.91 -30.75
C HIS A 269 -24.61 -15.15 -30.22
N THR A 270 -25.23 -15.66 -29.16
CA THR A 270 -26.43 -15.03 -28.55
C THR A 270 -26.13 -13.63 -28.02
N LEU A 271 -24.95 -13.40 -27.44
CA LEU A 271 -24.54 -12.06 -26.98
C LEU A 271 -24.39 -11.09 -28.15
N LYS A 272 -23.83 -11.56 -29.26
CA LYS A 272 -23.69 -10.75 -30.49
C LYS A 272 -25.06 -10.39 -31.07
N GLU A 273 -25.99 -11.34 -31.12
CA GLU A 273 -27.38 -11.14 -31.56
C GLU A 273 -28.13 -10.16 -30.65
N ASP A 274 -27.92 -10.24 -29.33
CA ASP A 274 -28.47 -9.32 -28.33
C ASP A 274 -27.85 -7.92 -28.38
N GLY A 275 -26.95 -7.65 -29.33
CA GLY A 275 -26.37 -6.35 -29.59
C GLY A 275 -25.23 -5.94 -28.66
N TYR A 276 -24.62 -6.89 -27.93
CA TYR A 276 -23.41 -6.63 -27.17
C TYR A 276 -22.25 -6.30 -28.12
N LYS A 277 -21.55 -5.20 -27.85
CA LYS A 277 -20.44 -4.73 -28.70
C LYS A 277 -19.10 -5.31 -28.30
N ALA A 278 -18.91 -5.65 -27.03
CA ALA A 278 -17.70 -6.30 -26.54
C ALA A 278 -18.03 -7.29 -25.42
N VAL A 279 -17.24 -8.37 -25.34
CA VAL A 279 -17.34 -9.42 -24.33
C VAL A 279 -16.00 -9.64 -23.65
N PHE A 280 -16.00 -9.77 -22.33
CA PHE A 280 -14.85 -10.25 -21.55
C PHE A 280 -15.17 -11.61 -20.92
N ILE A 281 -14.28 -12.59 -21.11
CA ILE A 281 -14.40 -13.94 -20.55
C ILE A 281 -13.48 -14.05 -19.33
N GLY A 282 -14.07 -14.07 -18.14
CA GLY A 282 -13.38 -14.18 -16.85
C GLY A 282 -13.97 -15.28 -15.96
N ILE A 283 -14.36 -16.41 -16.56
CA ILE A 283 -15.05 -17.52 -15.87
C ILE A 283 -14.13 -18.39 -14.99
N GLY A 284 -12.81 -18.15 -15.04
CA GLY A 284 -11.81 -18.95 -14.37
C GLY A 284 -11.68 -20.38 -14.93
N LEU A 285 -11.27 -21.32 -14.08
CA LEU A 285 -11.21 -22.76 -14.38
C LEU A 285 -12.24 -23.50 -13.52
N PRO A 286 -13.47 -23.73 -14.04
CA PRO A 286 -14.61 -24.12 -13.21
C PRO A 286 -14.52 -25.54 -12.64
N GLU A 287 -13.87 -26.48 -13.33
CA GLU A 287 -13.91 -27.90 -12.96
C GLU A 287 -12.62 -28.39 -12.29
N PRO A 288 -12.71 -29.37 -11.37
CA PRO A 288 -11.53 -29.95 -10.75
C PRO A 288 -10.76 -30.83 -11.74
N ASN A 289 -9.43 -30.80 -11.64
CA ASN A 289 -8.57 -31.79 -12.29
C ASN A 289 -8.71 -33.14 -11.57
N ARG A 290 -9.42 -34.09 -12.18
CA ARG A 290 -9.70 -35.42 -11.59
C ARG A 290 -8.80 -36.50 -12.16
N ASP A 291 -8.30 -37.35 -11.26
CA ASP A 291 -7.59 -38.57 -11.63
C ASP A 291 -8.56 -39.76 -11.77
N SER A 292 -8.28 -40.62 -12.74
CA SER A 292 -8.99 -41.88 -13.01
C SER A 292 -9.13 -42.79 -11.78
N ILE A 293 -8.16 -42.78 -10.86
CA ILE A 293 -8.21 -43.64 -9.66
C ILE A 293 -9.35 -43.28 -8.69
N PHE A 294 -9.92 -42.08 -8.83
CA PHE A 294 -11.03 -41.61 -8.01
C PHE A 294 -12.39 -41.75 -8.69
N GLN A 295 -12.43 -42.36 -9.89
CA GLN A 295 -13.67 -42.53 -10.63
C GLN A 295 -14.70 -43.35 -9.81
N GLY A 296 -15.92 -42.82 -9.71
CA GLY A 296 -17.03 -43.46 -8.99
C GLY A 296 -17.04 -43.24 -7.46
N LEU A 297 -16.00 -42.61 -6.89
CA LEU A 297 -16.00 -42.23 -5.48
C LEU A 297 -16.92 -41.03 -5.23
N ARG A 298 -17.54 -41.00 -4.05
CA ARG A 298 -18.52 -39.98 -3.65
C ARG A 298 -18.22 -39.38 -2.28
N MET A 299 -18.84 -38.24 -1.98
CA MET A 299 -18.68 -37.52 -0.71
C MET A 299 -19.13 -38.34 0.51
N ASP A 300 -20.21 -39.14 0.40
CA ASP A 300 -20.68 -40.04 1.47
C ASP A 300 -19.69 -41.15 1.80
N GLN A 301 -18.78 -41.47 0.88
CA GLN A 301 -17.71 -42.43 1.06
C GLN A 301 -16.44 -41.82 1.66
N GLY A 302 -16.38 -40.48 1.76
CA GLY A 302 -15.23 -39.73 2.26
C GLY A 302 -14.32 -39.12 1.18
N PHE A 303 -14.74 -39.12 -0.10
CA PHE A 303 -13.94 -38.52 -1.18
C PHE A 303 -14.47 -37.14 -1.59
N TYR A 304 -13.56 -36.17 -1.72
CA TYR A 304 -13.85 -34.84 -2.25
C TYR A 304 -12.77 -34.43 -3.26
N THR A 305 -13.14 -33.62 -4.25
CA THR A 305 -12.18 -32.70 -4.87
C THR A 305 -12.18 -31.38 -4.11
N SER A 306 -11.17 -30.53 -4.31
CA SER A 306 -11.15 -29.18 -3.72
C SER A 306 -12.37 -28.35 -4.15
N LYS A 307 -12.84 -28.53 -5.40
CA LYS A 307 -14.04 -27.90 -5.96
C LYS A 307 -15.35 -28.43 -5.35
N ASP A 308 -15.32 -29.55 -4.65
CA ASP A 308 -16.43 -30.03 -3.82
C ASP A 308 -16.29 -29.49 -2.38
N PHE A 309 -15.10 -29.66 -1.78
CA PHE A 309 -14.87 -29.45 -0.36
C PHE A 309 -14.86 -27.97 0.06
N LEU A 310 -14.04 -27.14 -0.58
CA LEU A 310 -13.85 -25.75 -0.17
C LEU A 310 -15.13 -24.91 -0.30
N PRO A 311 -15.95 -25.04 -1.36
CA PRO A 311 -17.24 -24.35 -1.44
C PRO A 311 -18.20 -24.72 -0.32
N LEU A 312 -18.23 -25.97 0.15
CA LEU A 312 -19.05 -26.38 1.28
C LEU A 312 -18.60 -25.69 2.58
N VAL A 313 -17.28 -25.63 2.82
CA VAL A 313 -16.70 -24.92 3.97
C VAL A 313 -16.97 -23.42 3.87
N ALA A 314 -16.81 -22.82 2.70
CA ALA A 314 -17.06 -21.41 2.45
C ALA A 314 -18.53 -21.06 2.74
N MET A 315 -19.49 -21.79 2.17
CA MET A 315 -20.93 -21.56 2.41
C MET A 315 -21.30 -21.68 3.90
N ALA A 316 -20.66 -22.57 4.65
CA ALA A 316 -20.91 -22.74 6.08
C ALA A 316 -20.24 -21.66 6.95
N SER A 317 -19.15 -21.06 6.49
CA SER A 317 -18.30 -20.16 7.28
C SER A 317 -18.37 -18.69 6.89
N LYS A 318 -18.99 -18.35 5.75
CA LYS A 318 -19.07 -16.99 5.19
C LYS A 318 -20.50 -16.44 5.26
N PRO A 319 -20.85 -15.68 6.33
CA PRO A 319 -22.17 -15.06 6.43
C PRO A 319 -22.41 -14.11 5.26
N GLY A 320 -23.56 -14.24 4.59
CA GLY A 320 -23.94 -13.42 3.45
C GLY A 320 -23.59 -14.01 2.07
N MET A 321 -22.76 -15.07 2.01
CA MET A 321 -22.42 -15.72 0.73
C MET A 321 -23.61 -16.51 0.14
N CYS A 322 -24.33 -17.25 0.97
CA CYS A 322 -25.55 -17.98 0.59
C CYS A 322 -26.72 -17.51 1.45
N ALA A 323 -27.94 -17.48 0.88
CA ALA A 323 -29.15 -17.33 1.68
C ALA A 323 -29.47 -18.58 2.52
N CYS A 324 -28.86 -19.72 2.15
CA CYS A 324 -28.99 -21.01 2.82
C CYS A 324 -28.11 -21.11 4.07
N HIS A 325 -28.62 -21.72 5.14
CA HIS A 325 -27.79 -22.15 6.28
C HIS A 325 -27.15 -23.50 5.94
N SER A 326 -25.94 -23.47 5.38
CA SER A 326 -25.19 -24.68 5.06
C SER A 326 -24.48 -25.22 6.32
N PRO A 327 -24.65 -26.50 6.67
CA PRO A 327 -23.87 -27.10 7.76
C PRO A 327 -22.40 -27.23 7.35
N LEU A 328 -21.50 -27.07 8.31
CA LEU A 328 -20.09 -27.37 8.10
C LEU A 328 -19.91 -28.86 7.77
N PRO A 329 -19.06 -29.24 6.79
CA PRO A 329 -18.79 -30.64 6.50
C PRO A 329 -18.35 -31.39 7.76
N SER A 330 -18.99 -32.53 8.05
CA SER A 330 -18.64 -33.36 9.21
C SER A 330 -17.44 -34.25 8.88
N ILE A 331 -16.23 -33.75 9.15
CA ILE A 331 -14.99 -34.47 8.85
C ILE A 331 -14.42 -35.04 10.16
N HIS A 332 -14.25 -36.35 10.22
CA HIS A 332 -13.69 -37.04 11.37
C HIS A 332 -12.54 -37.94 10.98
N GLY A 333 -11.66 -38.24 11.94
CA GLY A 333 -10.55 -39.17 11.73
C GLY A 333 -9.39 -38.54 10.97
N THR A 334 -8.72 -39.34 10.14
CA THR A 334 -7.52 -38.95 9.39
C THR A 334 -7.91 -38.50 7.98
N VAL A 335 -7.47 -37.31 7.59
CA VAL A 335 -7.67 -36.74 6.25
C VAL A 335 -6.37 -36.81 5.46
N ILE A 336 -6.45 -37.24 4.20
CA ILE A 336 -5.38 -37.10 3.22
C ILE A 336 -5.76 -36.00 2.24
N VAL A 337 -4.89 -35.01 2.07
CA VAL A 337 -4.99 -33.97 1.04
C VAL A 337 -3.89 -34.21 0.01
N LEU A 338 -4.27 -34.29 -1.27
CA LEU A 338 -3.37 -34.61 -2.36
C LEU A 338 -3.03 -33.36 -3.16
N GLY A 339 -1.78 -32.91 -3.10
CA GLY A 339 -1.33 -31.70 -3.79
C GLY A 339 -0.30 -30.91 -2.99
N ALA A 340 0.27 -29.88 -3.63
CA ALA A 340 1.28 -29.00 -3.04
C ALA A 340 1.20 -27.56 -3.56
N GLY A 341 0.02 -27.11 -4.00
CA GLY A 341 -0.26 -25.70 -4.29
C GLY A 341 -1.21 -25.12 -3.24
N ASP A 342 -1.57 -23.85 -3.39
CA ASP A 342 -2.40 -23.10 -2.42
C ASP A 342 -3.68 -23.85 -2.05
N THR A 343 -4.40 -24.36 -3.06
CA THR A 343 -5.61 -25.16 -2.88
C THR A 343 -5.42 -26.35 -1.93
N ALA A 344 -4.25 -27.00 -1.93
CA ALA A 344 -3.97 -28.12 -1.05
C ALA A 344 -3.80 -27.68 0.41
N PHE A 345 -3.14 -26.55 0.66
CA PHE A 345 -2.95 -26.02 2.01
C PHE A 345 -4.24 -25.43 2.58
N ASP A 346 -5.06 -24.78 1.75
CA ASP A 346 -6.40 -24.36 2.12
C ASP A 346 -7.31 -25.55 2.45
N CYS A 347 -7.25 -26.64 1.67
CA CYS A 347 -7.99 -27.86 1.99
C CYS A 347 -7.52 -28.46 3.32
N ALA A 348 -6.21 -28.46 3.57
CA ALA A 348 -5.63 -29.04 4.79
C ALA A 348 -6.06 -28.28 6.05
N THR A 349 -5.93 -26.96 6.05
CA THR A 349 -6.30 -26.09 7.18
C THR A 349 -7.82 -26.03 7.37
N SER A 350 -8.61 -26.06 6.28
CA SER A 350 -10.08 -26.12 6.33
C SER A 350 -10.59 -27.46 6.87
N ALA A 351 -9.89 -28.57 6.61
CA ALA A 351 -10.24 -29.88 7.16
C ALA A 351 -10.16 -29.89 8.69
N LEU A 352 -9.20 -29.18 9.29
CA LEU A 352 -9.10 -29.02 10.75
C LEU A 352 -10.32 -28.28 11.32
N ARG A 353 -10.83 -27.26 10.61
CA ARG A 353 -12.07 -26.55 11.00
C ARG A 353 -13.29 -27.46 10.96
N CYS A 354 -13.30 -28.42 10.04
CA CYS A 354 -14.37 -29.41 9.90
C CYS A 354 -14.32 -30.54 10.95
N GLY A 355 -13.33 -30.54 11.85
CA GLY A 355 -13.21 -31.53 12.93
C GLY A 355 -12.23 -32.67 12.66
N ALA A 356 -11.38 -32.57 11.64
CA ALA A 356 -10.35 -33.57 11.36
C ALA A 356 -9.44 -33.79 12.56
N ARG A 357 -9.16 -35.06 12.90
CA ARG A 357 -8.25 -35.41 14.01
C ARG A 357 -6.78 -35.26 13.60
N ARG A 358 -6.47 -35.51 12.32
CA ARG A 358 -5.11 -35.43 11.75
C ARG A 358 -5.20 -35.22 10.26
N VAL A 359 -4.31 -34.41 9.70
CA VAL A 359 -4.27 -34.11 8.27
C VAL A 359 -2.88 -34.45 7.73
N PHE A 360 -2.85 -35.20 6.63
CA PHE A 360 -1.65 -35.47 5.84
C PHE A 360 -1.74 -34.76 4.50
N VAL A 361 -0.80 -33.87 4.21
CA VAL A 361 -0.58 -33.27 2.89
C VAL A 361 0.41 -34.15 2.16
N VAL A 362 -0.05 -34.82 1.10
CA VAL A 362 0.71 -35.81 0.36
C VAL A 362 0.98 -35.30 -1.05
N PHE A 363 2.23 -35.38 -1.49
CA PHE A 363 2.63 -34.85 -2.79
C PHE A 363 3.69 -35.72 -3.47
N ARG A 364 3.59 -35.80 -4.80
CA ARG A 364 4.38 -36.69 -5.66
C ARG A 364 5.84 -36.28 -5.88
N LYS A 365 6.31 -35.21 -5.25
CA LYS A 365 7.68 -34.66 -5.40
C LYS A 365 8.28 -34.36 -4.02
N GLY A 366 9.46 -33.72 -3.96
CA GLY A 366 10.10 -33.31 -2.72
C GLY A 366 9.54 -31.99 -2.15
N PHE A 367 9.95 -31.65 -0.92
CA PHE A 367 9.59 -30.37 -0.28
C PHE A 367 10.04 -29.14 -1.08
N THR A 368 11.19 -29.23 -1.76
CA THR A 368 11.70 -28.15 -2.62
C THR A 368 10.87 -27.93 -3.88
N ASN A 369 9.86 -28.77 -4.12
CA ASN A 369 8.94 -28.68 -5.26
C ASN A 369 7.51 -28.27 -4.85
N ILE A 370 7.31 -27.85 -3.60
CA ILE A 370 6.05 -27.22 -3.19
C ILE A 370 5.86 -25.95 -4.04
N ARG A 371 4.66 -25.80 -4.60
CA ARG A 371 4.30 -24.68 -5.50
C ARG A 371 3.74 -23.49 -4.74
N ALA A 372 3.06 -23.73 -3.63
CA ALA A 372 2.60 -22.65 -2.77
C ALA A 372 3.79 -21.91 -2.17
N VAL A 373 3.61 -20.62 -1.91
CA VAL A 373 4.63 -19.82 -1.25
C VAL A 373 4.88 -20.28 0.19
N PRO A 374 6.08 -20.01 0.75
CA PRO A 374 6.41 -20.44 2.11
C PRO A 374 5.41 -19.98 3.17
N GLU A 375 4.82 -18.80 3.01
CA GLU A 375 3.86 -18.24 3.97
C GLU A 375 2.57 -19.07 4.02
N GLU A 376 2.11 -19.60 2.89
CA GLU A 376 0.92 -20.46 2.80
C GLU A 376 1.19 -21.85 3.40
N MET A 377 2.37 -22.41 3.12
CA MET A 377 2.81 -23.66 3.73
C MET A 377 2.95 -23.55 5.25
N GLU A 378 3.43 -22.41 5.77
CA GLU A 378 3.67 -22.22 7.20
C GLU A 378 2.37 -22.30 8.01
N LEU A 379 1.24 -21.80 7.47
CA LEU A 379 -0.07 -21.91 8.13
C LEU A 379 -0.43 -23.37 8.43
N ALA A 380 -0.34 -24.25 7.42
CA ALA A 380 -0.61 -25.68 7.60
C ALA A 380 0.39 -26.34 8.56
N LYS A 381 1.65 -25.92 8.54
CA LYS A 381 2.72 -26.46 9.39
C LYS A 381 2.55 -26.09 10.86
N GLU A 382 2.19 -24.84 11.16
CA GLU A 382 1.96 -24.39 12.53
C GLU A 382 0.76 -25.11 13.17
N GLU A 383 -0.26 -25.39 12.36
CA GLU A 383 -1.44 -26.18 12.71
C GLU A 383 -1.21 -27.71 12.68
N LYS A 384 0.05 -28.14 12.61
CA LYS A 384 0.48 -29.54 12.75
C LYS A 384 -0.04 -30.48 11.65
N CYS A 385 -0.31 -29.98 10.45
CA CYS A 385 -0.45 -30.84 9.29
C CYS A 385 0.88 -31.58 9.03
N GLU A 386 0.79 -32.85 8.65
CA GLU A 386 1.94 -33.67 8.31
C GLU A 386 2.17 -33.72 6.82
N PHE A 387 3.43 -33.66 6.40
CA PHE A 387 3.81 -33.55 5.00
C PHE A 387 4.50 -34.84 4.59
N LEU A 388 3.95 -35.52 3.58
CA LEU A 388 4.49 -36.77 3.05
C LEU A 388 4.91 -36.57 1.59
N PRO A 389 6.21 -36.27 1.35
CA PRO A 389 6.73 -36.08 0.01
C PRO A 389 6.91 -37.42 -0.71
N PHE A 390 7.19 -37.35 -2.01
CA PHE A 390 7.58 -38.49 -2.85
C PHE A 390 6.54 -39.63 -2.92
N LEU A 391 5.25 -39.29 -2.90
CA LEU A 391 4.17 -40.28 -2.96
C LEU A 391 3.20 -39.98 -4.10
N SER A 392 3.07 -40.92 -5.03
CA SER A 392 2.07 -40.88 -6.10
C SER A 392 0.90 -41.79 -5.75
N PRO A 393 -0.35 -41.32 -5.87
CA PRO A 393 -1.52 -42.10 -5.48
C PRO A 393 -1.78 -43.27 -6.46
N ARG A 394 -2.15 -44.44 -5.92
CA ARG A 394 -2.44 -45.63 -6.73
C ARG A 394 -3.82 -46.22 -6.53
N LYS A 395 -4.26 -46.37 -5.28
CA LYS A 395 -5.54 -47.04 -5.02
C LYS A 395 -6.20 -46.52 -3.76
N VAL A 396 -7.49 -46.21 -3.85
CA VAL A 396 -8.33 -45.94 -2.68
C VAL A 396 -8.93 -47.25 -2.19
N VAL A 397 -8.74 -47.55 -0.89
CA VAL A 397 -9.24 -48.78 -0.29
C VAL A 397 -10.54 -48.50 0.44
N LEU A 398 -11.63 -49.11 -0.05
CA LEU A 398 -12.95 -49.05 0.56
C LEU A 398 -13.23 -50.28 1.42
N ARG A 399 -13.91 -50.09 2.55
CA ARG A 399 -14.48 -51.17 3.36
C ARG A 399 -15.83 -50.74 3.90
N GLY A 400 -16.87 -51.55 3.66
CA GLY A 400 -18.23 -51.20 4.07
C GLY A 400 -18.75 -49.90 3.43
N GLY A 401 -18.28 -49.58 2.21
CA GLY A 401 -18.69 -48.37 1.48
C GLY A 401 -17.87 -47.11 1.80
N HIS A 402 -17.04 -47.10 2.83
CA HIS A 402 -16.24 -45.94 3.26
C HIS A 402 -14.74 -46.14 2.99
N ILE A 403 -14.02 -45.04 2.79
CA ILE A 403 -12.55 -45.04 2.71
C ILE A 403 -11.97 -45.45 4.07
N VAL A 404 -11.02 -46.38 4.04
CA VAL A 404 -10.26 -46.80 5.23
C VAL A 404 -8.74 -46.67 5.08
N ALA A 405 -8.27 -46.54 3.83
CA ALA A 405 -6.87 -46.31 3.51
C ALA A 405 -6.70 -45.84 2.07
N MET A 406 -5.53 -45.29 1.78
CA MET A 406 -5.04 -44.99 0.44
C MET A 406 -3.66 -45.60 0.25
N GLU A 407 -3.48 -46.28 -0.88
CA GLU A 407 -2.21 -46.86 -1.32
C GLU A 407 -1.51 -45.90 -2.28
N PHE A 408 -0.23 -45.70 -2.05
CA PHE A 408 0.68 -44.87 -2.82
C PHE A 408 1.86 -45.72 -3.26
N ILE A 409 2.55 -45.26 -4.28
CA ILE A 409 3.89 -45.72 -4.61
C ILE A 409 4.88 -44.59 -4.44
N ARG A 410 6.13 -44.95 -4.15
CA ARG A 410 7.21 -43.98 -4.04
C ARG A 410 7.51 -43.36 -5.40
N THR A 411 7.82 -42.07 -5.38
CA THR A 411 8.41 -41.37 -6.53
C THR A 411 9.84 -40.95 -6.24
N GLU A 412 10.64 -40.82 -7.30
CA GLU A 412 11.98 -40.24 -7.21
C GLU A 412 12.34 -39.51 -8.49
N GLN A 413 13.36 -38.64 -8.40
CA GLN A 413 13.91 -37.93 -9.54
C GLN A 413 15.21 -38.61 -9.96
N ASP A 414 15.32 -38.98 -11.23
CA ASP A 414 16.57 -39.51 -11.77
C ASP A 414 17.59 -38.40 -12.06
N ASN A 415 18.81 -38.81 -12.46
CA ASN A 415 19.91 -37.88 -12.75
C ASN A 415 19.61 -36.91 -13.90
N ASP A 416 18.66 -37.24 -14.78
CA ASP A 416 18.24 -36.42 -15.91
C ASP A 416 17.09 -35.46 -15.53
N GLY A 417 16.63 -35.51 -14.29
CA GLY A 417 15.56 -34.67 -13.77
C GLY A 417 14.15 -35.23 -14.03
N ASN A 418 14.03 -36.42 -14.61
CA ASN A 418 12.74 -37.07 -14.86
C ASN A 418 12.20 -37.70 -13.58
N TRP A 419 10.89 -37.66 -13.42
CA TRP A 419 10.21 -38.26 -12.27
C TRP A 419 9.80 -39.70 -12.59
N LYS A 420 10.22 -40.64 -11.75
CA LYS A 420 9.90 -42.06 -11.84
C LYS A 420 9.02 -42.49 -10.68
N GLU A 421 8.24 -43.52 -10.95
CA GLU A 421 7.31 -44.17 -10.05
C GLU A 421 7.83 -45.59 -9.78
N ASP A 422 8.05 -45.95 -8.53
CA ASP A 422 8.56 -47.26 -8.12
C ASP A 422 7.41 -48.12 -7.57
N GLU A 423 6.93 -49.03 -8.41
CA GLU A 423 5.80 -49.91 -8.12
C GLU A 423 6.07 -50.91 -6.98
N ASP A 424 7.33 -51.25 -6.72
CA ASP A 424 7.71 -52.20 -5.66
C ASP A 424 7.71 -51.52 -4.27
N GLN A 425 7.81 -50.19 -4.24
CA GLN A 425 7.85 -49.39 -3.00
C GLN A 425 6.46 -48.79 -2.68
N VAL A 426 5.58 -49.62 -2.13
CA VAL A 426 4.20 -49.24 -1.78
C VAL A 426 4.09 -48.71 -0.35
N VAL A 427 3.34 -47.63 -0.18
CA VAL A 427 2.91 -47.09 1.13
C VAL A 427 1.40 -47.17 1.26
N ARG A 428 0.91 -47.81 2.32
CA ARG A 428 -0.51 -47.83 2.65
C ARG A 428 -0.80 -46.95 3.86
N LEU A 429 -1.42 -45.80 3.61
CA LEU A 429 -1.74 -44.82 4.64
C LEU A 429 -3.22 -44.96 5.05
N LYS A 430 -3.49 -45.11 6.34
CA LYS A 430 -4.87 -45.14 6.87
C LYS A 430 -5.49 -43.76 6.77
N ALA A 431 -6.70 -43.68 6.25
CA ALA A 431 -7.46 -42.45 6.10
C ALA A 431 -8.95 -42.74 6.08
N ASP A 432 -9.73 -41.76 6.53
CA ASP A 432 -11.18 -41.78 6.54
C ASP A 432 -11.73 -40.84 5.44
N VAL A 433 -10.96 -39.80 5.10
CA VAL A 433 -11.29 -38.82 4.07
C VAL A 433 -10.10 -38.58 3.15
N VAL A 434 -10.38 -38.44 1.85
CA VAL A 434 -9.40 -38.08 0.81
C VAL A 434 -9.90 -36.85 0.06
N ILE A 435 -9.06 -35.81 -0.04
CA ILE A 435 -9.34 -34.56 -0.75
C ILE A 435 -8.31 -34.41 -1.87
N SER A 436 -8.76 -34.42 -3.13
CA SER A 436 -7.90 -34.17 -4.29
C SER A 436 -7.81 -32.67 -4.60
N ALA A 437 -6.60 -32.11 -4.57
CA ALA A 437 -6.29 -30.71 -4.84
C ALA A 437 -5.27 -30.56 -5.99
N PHE A 438 -5.52 -31.24 -7.11
CA PHE A 438 -4.64 -31.25 -8.28
C PHE A 438 -4.75 -30.03 -9.20
N GLY A 439 -5.53 -29.03 -8.80
CA GLY A 439 -5.84 -27.85 -9.59
C GLY A 439 -7.18 -27.97 -10.31
N SER A 440 -7.41 -27.04 -11.21
CA SER A 440 -8.68 -26.91 -11.94
C SER A 440 -8.41 -26.80 -13.44
N ILE A 441 -9.42 -27.10 -14.26
CA ILE A 441 -9.34 -27.11 -15.73
C ILE A 441 -10.62 -26.54 -16.34
N LEU A 442 -10.60 -26.33 -17.66
CA LEU A 442 -11.78 -26.08 -18.48
C LEU A 442 -12.08 -27.35 -19.30
N GLY A 443 -12.97 -28.21 -18.79
CA GLY A 443 -13.25 -29.53 -19.37
C GLY A 443 -14.58 -29.64 -20.12
N ASP A 444 -15.58 -28.83 -19.74
CA ASP A 444 -16.96 -28.92 -20.18
C ASP A 444 -17.07 -28.48 -21.64
N THR A 445 -17.43 -29.44 -22.50
CA THR A 445 -17.58 -29.21 -23.93
C THR A 445 -18.66 -28.19 -24.24
N LYS A 446 -19.76 -28.12 -23.46
CA LYS A 446 -20.81 -27.12 -23.68
C LYS A 446 -20.32 -25.70 -23.42
N VAL A 447 -19.45 -25.51 -22.42
CA VAL A 447 -18.86 -24.21 -22.10
C VAL A 447 -17.88 -23.79 -23.21
N ARG A 448 -17.05 -24.73 -23.67
CA ARG A 448 -16.09 -24.49 -24.75
C ARG A 448 -16.76 -24.20 -26.10
N GLU A 449 -17.81 -24.94 -26.44
CA GLU A 449 -18.59 -24.73 -27.66
C GLU A 449 -19.32 -23.37 -27.62
N ALA A 450 -19.77 -22.92 -26.45
CA ALA A 450 -20.38 -21.60 -26.28
C ALA A 450 -19.41 -20.42 -26.52
N MET A 451 -18.09 -20.68 -26.49
CA MET A 451 -17.04 -19.72 -26.85
C MET A 451 -16.71 -19.71 -28.35
N ALA A 452 -17.33 -20.55 -29.17
CA ALA A 452 -17.07 -20.54 -30.61
C ALA A 452 -17.39 -19.16 -31.23
N PRO A 453 -16.59 -18.67 -32.20
CA PRO A 453 -15.51 -19.37 -32.92
C PRO A 453 -14.08 -19.05 -32.42
N ILE A 454 -13.89 -18.62 -31.16
CA ILE A 454 -12.55 -18.24 -30.70
C ILE A 454 -11.56 -19.41 -30.76
N LYS A 455 -10.29 -19.10 -31.06
CA LYS A 455 -9.22 -20.10 -31.05
C LYS A 455 -8.86 -20.52 -29.63
N PHE A 456 -8.50 -21.78 -29.50
CA PHE A 456 -7.96 -22.36 -28.27
C PHE A 456 -6.51 -22.77 -28.49
N ASN A 457 -5.68 -22.56 -27.48
CA ASN A 457 -4.28 -22.95 -27.49
C ASN A 457 -4.11 -24.47 -27.21
N ARG A 458 -2.86 -24.94 -27.23
CA ARG A 458 -2.50 -26.35 -26.97
C ARG A 458 -2.94 -26.88 -25.59
N TRP A 459 -3.24 -25.99 -24.64
CA TRP A 459 -3.67 -26.34 -23.29
C TRP A 459 -5.19 -26.41 -23.16
N GLY A 460 -5.93 -26.18 -24.25
CA GLY A 460 -7.39 -26.19 -24.23
C GLY A 460 -8.00 -24.95 -23.58
N LEU A 461 -7.25 -23.85 -23.51
CA LEU A 461 -7.70 -22.54 -23.02
C LEU A 461 -7.85 -21.54 -24.19
N PRO A 462 -8.72 -20.52 -24.07
CA PRO A 462 -8.79 -19.42 -25.03
C PRO A 462 -7.41 -18.83 -25.33
N GLU A 463 -7.07 -18.73 -26.61
CA GLU A 463 -5.85 -18.06 -27.04
C GLU A 463 -6.08 -16.55 -27.03
N VAL A 464 -5.23 -15.82 -26.30
CA VAL A 464 -5.24 -14.37 -26.22
C VAL A 464 -3.89 -13.78 -26.58
N ASP A 465 -3.90 -12.57 -27.14
CA ASP A 465 -2.70 -11.75 -27.24
C ASP A 465 -2.32 -11.25 -25.81
N PRO A 466 -1.06 -11.45 -25.36
CA PRO A 466 -0.67 -11.19 -23.97
C PRO A 466 -0.59 -9.70 -23.62
N GLU A 467 -0.53 -8.81 -24.62
CA GLU A 467 -0.50 -7.35 -24.39
C GLU A 467 -1.93 -6.80 -24.35
N THR A 468 -2.81 -7.29 -25.23
CA THR A 468 -4.15 -6.71 -25.41
C THR A 468 -5.26 -7.49 -24.71
N MET A 469 -5.00 -8.74 -24.31
CA MET A 469 -5.97 -9.70 -23.80
C MET A 469 -7.07 -10.06 -24.80
N GLN A 470 -6.90 -9.69 -26.07
CA GLN A 470 -7.85 -9.94 -27.15
C GLN A 470 -7.72 -11.38 -27.65
N THR A 471 -8.86 -12.03 -27.90
CA THR A 471 -8.89 -13.36 -28.52
C THR A 471 -8.73 -13.29 -30.05
N SER A 472 -8.88 -14.41 -30.75
CA SER A 472 -8.95 -14.39 -32.22
C SER A 472 -10.15 -13.61 -32.78
N GLU A 473 -11.17 -13.34 -31.96
CA GLU A 473 -12.32 -12.51 -32.33
C GLU A 473 -12.14 -11.10 -31.78
N PRO A 474 -12.12 -10.04 -32.61
CA PRO A 474 -11.75 -8.69 -32.18
C PRO A 474 -12.61 -8.09 -31.05
N TRP A 475 -13.84 -8.56 -30.92
CA TRP A 475 -14.83 -8.08 -29.95
C TRP A 475 -14.86 -8.90 -28.65
N VAL A 476 -14.00 -9.92 -28.54
CA VAL A 476 -13.96 -10.87 -27.42
C VAL A 476 -12.57 -10.87 -26.80
N PHE A 477 -12.53 -10.66 -25.49
CA PHE A 477 -11.33 -10.59 -24.66
C PHE A 477 -11.43 -11.64 -23.56
N ALA A 478 -10.31 -12.09 -23.00
CA ALA A 478 -10.31 -13.03 -21.88
C ALA A 478 -9.13 -12.77 -20.93
N GLY A 479 -9.30 -13.10 -19.65
CA GLY A 479 -8.26 -12.86 -18.64
C GLY A 479 -8.54 -13.57 -17.31
N GLY A 480 -7.55 -13.58 -16.43
CA GLY A 480 -7.54 -14.40 -15.21
C GLY A 480 -7.20 -15.85 -15.52
N ASP A 481 -7.57 -16.78 -14.63
CA ASP A 481 -7.18 -18.20 -14.76
C ASP A 481 -7.54 -18.81 -16.12
N VAL A 482 -8.66 -18.38 -16.74
CA VAL A 482 -9.09 -18.88 -18.06
C VAL A 482 -8.17 -18.42 -19.19
N GLY A 483 -7.50 -17.27 -19.04
CA GLY A 483 -6.49 -16.79 -19.97
C GLY A 483 -5.18 -17.59 -19.89
N GLY A 484 -4.98 -18.38 -18.82
CA GLY A 484 -3.84 -19.29 -18.67
C GLY A 484 -2.49 -18.62 -18.39
N LEU A 485 -2.48 -17.31 -18.11
CA LEU A 485 -1.29 -16.53 -17.76
C LEU A 485 -1.19 -16.29 -16.25
N ALA A 486 -2.30 -15.87 -15.63
CA ALA A 486 -2.38 -15.58 -14.21
C ALA A 486 -2.35 -16.85 -13.34
N ASN A 487 -1.69 -16.75 -12.17
CA ASN A 487 -1.71 -17.76 -11.12
C ASN A 487 -2.22 -17.19 -9.78
N THR A 488 -2.45 -15.88 -9.71
CA THR A 488 -2.83 -15.17 -8.49
C THR A 488 -4.02 -14.24 -8.70
N THR A 489 -4.66 -13.81 -7.61
CA THR A 489 -5.75 -12.83 -7.65
C THR A 489 -5.29 -11.51 -8.29
N VAL A 490 -4.11 -11.02 -7.94
CA VAL A 490 -3.62 -9.72 -8.44
C VAL A 490 -3.24 -9.75 -9.92
N GLU A 491 -2.76 -10.88 -10.44
CA GLU A 491 -2.55 -11.05 -11.88
C GLU A 491 -3.89 -11.12 -12.62
N SER A 492 -4.87 -11.83 -12.08
CA SER A 492 -6.24 -11.85 -12.65
C SER A 492 -6.86 -10.45 -12.71
N VAL A 493 -6.68 -9.66 -11.64
CA VAL A 493 -7.08 -8.24 -11.63
C VAL A 493 -6.35 -7.46 -12.72
N ASN A 494 -5.05 -7.70 -12.90
CA ASN A 494 -4.27 -7.03 -13.93
C ASN A 494 -4.71 -7.40 -15.35
N ASP A 495 -5.04 -8.67 -15.62
CA ASP A 495 -5.57 -9.07 -16.93
C ASP A 495 -6.86 -8.32 -17.26
N GLY A 496 -7.76 -8.17 -16.26
CA GLY A 496 -8.97 -7.35 -16.41
C GLY A 496 -8.67 -5.86 -16.63
N LYS A 497 -7.69 -5.31 -15.91
CA LYS A 497 -7.22 -3.92 -16.08
C LYS A 497 -6.69 -3.71 -17.49
N GLN A 498 -5.82 -4.59 -17.95
CA GLN A 498 -5.22 -4.55 -19.28
C GLN A 498 -6.28 -4.65 -20.37
N ALA A 499 -7.17 -5.65 -20.28
CA ALA A 499 -8.26 -5.85 -21.23
C ALA A 499 -9.17 -4.62 -21.32
N SER A 500 -9.46 -3.93 -20.22
CA SER A 500 -10.36 -2.76 -20.22
C SER A 500 -9.90 -1.64 -21.15
N TRP A 501 -8.58 -1.40 -21.25
CA TRP A 501 -8.03 -0.39 -22.14
C TRP A 501 -8.18 -0.76 -23.62
N TYR A 502 -7.91 -2.02 -23.96
CA TYR A 502 -8.01 -2.49 -25.34
C TYR A 502 -9.46 -2.74 -25.77
N MET A 503 -10.34 -3.12 -24.85
CA MET A 503 -11.79 -3.11 -25.05
C MET A 503 -12.28 -1.69 -25.31
N HIS A 504 -11.80 -0.70 -24.55
CA HIS A 504 -12.11 0.71 -24.79
C HIS A 504 -11.67 1.14 -26.19
N ARG A 505 -10.41 0.90 -26.56
CA ARG A 505 -9.88 1.19 -27.89
C ARG A 505 -10.68 0.52 -29.01
N TYR A 506 -11.02 -0.75 -28.84
CA TYR A 506 -11.83 -1.49 -29.79
C TYR A 506 -13.22 -0.85 -29.96
N ILE A 507 -13.93 -0.59 -28.86
CA ILE A 507 -15.27 0.01 -28.91
C ILE A 507 -15.22 1.39 -29.57
N GLN A 508 -14.29 2.27 -29.18
CA GLN A 508 -14.16 3.61 -29.78
C GLN A 508 -13.93 3.54 -31.29
N SER A 509 -13.12 2.57 -31.76
CA SER A 509 -12.87 2.36 -33.18
C SER A 509 -14.14 2.02 -33.98
N LEU A 510 -15.13 1.36 -33.38
CA LEU A 510 -16.41 1.06 -34.04
C LEU A 510 -17.24 2.32 -34.32
N TYR A 511 -16.96 3.40 -33.59
CA TYR A 511 -17.65 4.69 -33.70
C TYR A 511 -16.77 5.76 -34.36
N GLY A 512 -15.64 5.36 -34.98
CA GLY A 512 -14.73 6.29 -35.67
C GLY A 512 -13.99 7.25 -34.74
N ALA A 513 -13.96 6.97 -33.43
CA ALA A 513 -13.24 7.76 -32.45
C ALA A 513 -11.82 7.20 -32.25
N GLU A 514 -10.82 8.09 -32.27
CA GLU A 514 -9.44 7.76 -31.92
C GLU A 514 -9.20 7.90 -30.42
N VAL A 515 -8.41 7.00 -29.86
CA VAL A 515 -7.95 7.04 -28.46
C VAL A 515 -6.45 7.28 -28.43
N SER A 516 -5.96 7.83 -27.31
CA SER A 516 -4.53 8.04 -27.09
C SER A 516 -3.72 6.77 -27.36
N THR A 517 -2.52 6.91 -27.93
CA THR A 517 -1.60 5.78 -28.11
C THR A 517 -0.99 5.34 -26.78
N THR A 518 -0.97 6.22 -25.78
CA THR A 518 -0.54 5.92 -24.42
C THR A 518 -1.76 5.56 -23.58
N PRO A 519 -1.75 4.43 -22.84
CA PRO A 519 -2.86 4.06 -21.96
C PRO A 519 -3.14 5.11 -20.88
N GLU A 520 -4.40 5.55 -20.79
CA GLU A 520 -4.88 6.58 -19.87
C GLU A 520 -6.06 6.07 -19.02
N LEU A 521 -5.84 4.97 -18.29
CA LEU A 521 -6.87 4.45 -17.38
C LEU A 521 -7.12 5.42 -16.21
N PRO A 522 -8.39 5.77 -15.90
CA PRO A 522 -8.67 6.72 -14.83
C PRO A 522 -8.39 6.13 -13.44
N LEU A 523 -8.01 7.02 -12.52
CA LEU A 523 -7.80 6.71 -11.11
C LEU A 523 -9.13 6.40 -10.39
N PHE A 524 -9.02 5.97 -9.13
CA PHE A 524 -10.15 5.79 -8.22
C PHE A 524 -10.55 7.12 -7.59
N TYR A 525 -11.85 7.44 -7.56
CA TYR A 525 -12.37 8.68 -6.99
C TYR A 525 -13.48 8.45 -5.96
N THR A 526 -13.56 9.35 -4.99
CA THR A 526 -14.61 9.39 -3.97
C THR A 526 -15.08 10.83 -3.73
N PRO A 527 -16.18 11.06 -2.99
CA PRO A 527 -16.61 12.42 -2.65
C PRO A 527 -15.55 13.26 -1.89
N ILE A 528 -14.56 12.63 -1.24
CA ILE A 528 -13.47 13.36 -0.58
C ILE A 528 -12.64 14.15 -1.60
N ASP A 529 -12.51 13.67 -2.84
CA ASP A 529 -11.72 14.35 -3.86
C ASP A 529 -12.36 15.66 -4.35
N LEU A 530 -13.63 15.88 -4.04
CA LEU A 530 -14.37 17.10 -4.37
C LEU A 530 -14.27 18.17 -3.28
N VAL A 531 -13.62 17.88 -2.15
CA VAL A 531 -13.47 18.81 -1.04
C VAL A 531 -12.59 19.98 -1.47
N ASP A 532 -13.14 21.18 -1.43
CA ASP A 532 -12.37 22.41 -1.65
C ASP A 532 -11.42 22.64 -0.47
N ILE A 533 -10.13 22.62 -0.77
CA ILE A 533 -9.05 22.88 0.19
C ILE A 533 -8.35 24.21 -0.12
N SER A 534 -8.91 25.06 -0.97
CA SER A 534 -8.39 26.40 -1.23
C SER A 534 -8.53 27.30 0.00
N VAL A 535 -7.69 28.34 0.08
CA VAL A 535 -7.73 29.32 1.17
C VAL A 535 -7.32 30.69 0.67
N GLU A 536 -7.94 31.74 1.20
CA GLU A 536 -7.53 33.13 0.96
C GLU A 536 -6.81 33.68 2.19
N MET A 537 -5.63 34.27 2.00
CA MET A 537 -4.83 34.87 3.06
C MET A 537 -4.15 36.14 2.55
N ALA A 538 -4.30 37.25 3.28
CA ALA A 538 -3.74 38.57 2.91
C ALA A 538 -4.10 39.00 1.47
N GLY A 539 -5.33 38.67 1.02
CA GLY A 539 -5.83 38.97 -0.33
C GLY A 539 -5.28 38.06 -1.43
N LEU A 540 -4.45 37.06 -1.09
CA LEU A 540 -3.93 36.06 -2.02
C LEU A 540 -4.75 34.78 -1.94
N LYS A 541 -5.10 34.22 -3.11
CA LYS A 541 -5.86 32.97 -3.22
C LYS A 541 -4.92 31.80 -3.47
N PHE A 542 -4.86 30.90 -2.50
CA PHE A 542 -4.05 29.69 -2.57
C PHE A 542 -4.95 28.52 -3.02
N PRO A 543 -4.56 27.76 -4.06
CA PRO A 543 -5.34 26.61 -4.50
C PRO A 543 -5.34 25.46 -3.46
N ASN A 544 -4.33 25.43 -2.59
CA ASN A 544 -4.27 24.60 -1.39
C ASN A 544 -3.28 25.24 -0.38
N PRO A 545 -3.35 24.92 0.93
CA PRO A 545 -2.58 25.63 1.96
C PRO A 545 -1.15 25.12 2.11
N PHE A 546 -0.66 24.25 1.21
CA PHE A 546 0.64 23.61 1.34
C PHE A 546 1.66 24.29 0.43
N GLY A 547 2.80 24.68 1.01
CA GLY A 547 3.86 25.33 0.25
C GLY A 547 5.28 24.95 0.65
N ILE A 548 6.20 25.16 -0.28
CA ILE A 548 7.63 24.97 -0.06
C ILE A 548 8.20 26.19 0.68
N ALA A 549 8.72 25.98 1.89
CA ALA A 549 9.42 27.02 2.63
C ALA A 549 10.74 27.44 1.95
N SER A 550 11.20 28.68 2.24
CA SER A 550 12.52 29.20 1.85
C SER A 550 13.63 28.38 2.50
N ALA A 551 14.06 27.31 1.83
CA ALA A 551 14.94 26.26 2.34
C ALA A 551 15.57 25.46 1.18
N THR A 552 16.27 24.37 1.50
CA THR A 552 16.95 23.50 0.54
C THR A 552 16.04 22.97 -0.59
N PRO A 553 14.75 22.61 -0.37
CA PRO A 553 13.85 22.23 -1.46
C PRO A 553 13.55 23.35 -2.48
N ALA A 554 13.86 24.60 -2.14
CA ALA A 554 13.76 25.77 -3.03
C ALA A 554 15.14 26.31 -3.43
N THR A 555 16.19 25.48 -3.45
CA THR A 555 17.56 25.92 -3.81
C THR A 555 17.64 26.52 -5.21
N SER A 556 16.82 26.05 -6.15
CA SER A 556 16.78 26.51 -7.54
C SER A 556 15.34 26.63 -8.02
N SER A 557 15.06 27.57 -8.93
CA SER A 557 13.72 27.79 -9.50
C SER A 557 13.15 26.59 -10.25
N SER A 558 14.00 25.77 -10.89
CA SER A 558 13.58 24.51 -11.50
C SER A 558 13.03 23.48 -10.50
N MET A 559 13.40 23.58 -9.22
CA MET A 559 12.80 22.75 -8.17
C MET A 559 11.40 23.25 -7.81
N ILE A 560 11.20 24.57 -7.77
CA ILE A 560 9.89 25.20 -7.56
C ILE A 560 8.94 24.84 -8.70
N ARG A 561 9.40 24.93 -9.96
CA ARG A 561 8.64 24.47 -11.14
C ARG A 561 8.11 23.06 -10.96
N ARG A 562 8.98 22.10 -10.64
CA ARG A 562 8.58 20.71 -10.41
C ARG A 562 7.65 20.53 -9.21
N ALA A 563 7.75 21.39 -8.19
CA ALA A 563 6.82 21.39 -7.08
C ALA A 563 5.42 21.88 -7.52
N PHE A 564 5.33 22.93 -8.33
CA PHE A 564 4.06 23.37 -8.90
C PHE A 564 3.44 22.34 -9.86
N GLU A 565 4.25 21.71 -10.72
CA GLU A 565 3.81 20.58 -11.56
C GLU A 565 3.26 19.41 -10.73
N ALA A 566 3.80 19.19 -9.52
CA ALA A 566 3.32 18.19 -8.58
C ALA A 566 2.10 18.62 -7.75
N GLY A 567 1.65 19.88 -7.87
CA GLY A 567 0.44 20.40 -7.21
C GLY A 567 0.64 21.19 -5.91
N TRP A 568 1.88 21.60 -5.56
CA TRP A 568 2.09 22.51 -4.42
C TRP A 568 1.39 23.85 -4.65
N GLY A 569 0.63 24.33 -3.67
CA GLY A 569 -0.19 25.53 -3.82
C GLY A 569 0.61 26.83 -3.81
N PHE A 570 1.73 26.85 -3.10
CA PHE A 570 2.67 27.96 -3.11
C PHE A 570 4.13 27.53 -2.90
N ALA A 571 5.05 28.45 -3.19
CA ALA A 571 6.46 28.26 -2.87
C ALA A 571 7.09 29.58 -2.46
N VAL A 572 8.13 29.49 -1.63
CA VAL A 572 8.96 30.61 -1.24
C VAL A 572 10.35 30.41 -1.85
N THR A 573 10.88 31.42 -2.54
CA THR A 573 12.25 31.35 -3.06
C THR A 573 13.25 31.14 -1.93
N LYS A 574 14.39 30.50 -2.19
CA LYS A 574 15.49 30.57 -1.22
C LYS A 574 15.86 32.05 -1.03
N THR A 575 15.98 32.46 0.23
CA THR A 575 16.31 33.83 0.61
C THR A 575 17.46 34.36 -0.24
N PHE A 576 17.31 35.49 -0.92
CA PHE A 576 18.37 36.13 -1.71
C PHE A 576 18.56 37.59 -1.27
N SER A 577 19.71 38.16 -1.65
CA SER A 577 20.14 39.50 -1.27
C SER A 577 20.68 40.25 -2.48
N LEU A 578 21.04 41.52 -2.29
CA LEU A 578 21.79 42.30 -3.26
C LEU A 578 23.18 41.69 -3.48
N ASP A 579 23.79 41.96 -4.64
CA ASP A 579 25.08 41.37 -5.04
C ASP A 579 26.22 41.70 -4.08
N LYS A 580 26.17 42.86 -3.39
CA LYS A 580 27.13 43.25 -2.35
C LYS A 580 27.13 42.32 -1.13
N ASP A 581 26.03 41.62 -0.91
CA ASP A 581 25.81 40.72 0.23
C ASP A 581 25.95 39.23 -0.17
N ILE A 582 26.57 38.95 -1.32
CA ILE A 582 26.80 37.58 -1.79
C ILE A 582 27.50 36.73 -0.73
N VAL A 583 27.10 35.47 -0.65
CA VAL A 583 27.59 34.50 0.33
C VAL A 583 28.24 33.29 -0.33
N THR A 584 29.01 32.55 0.45
CA THR A 584 29.55 31.25 0.06
C THR A 584 29.28 30.25 1.18
N ASN A 585 28.62 29.15 0.86
CA ASN A 585 28.33 28.09 1.81
C ASN A 585 29.58 27.28 2.13
N VAL A 586 29.61 26.70 3.33
CA VAL A 586 30.63 25.71 3.74
C VAL A 586 30.13 24.27 3.53
N SER A 587 31.03 23.29 3.68
CA SER A 587 30.68 21.87 3.65
C SER A 587 31.56 21.05 4.58
N PRO A 588 31.01 20.05 5.32
CA PRO A 588 29.60 19.67 5.41
C PRO A 588 28.73 20.70 6.14
N ARG A 589 27.44 20.79 5.82
CA ARG A 589 26.55 21.84 6.36
C ARG A 589 25.12 21.44 6.72
N ILE A 590 24.65 20.26 6.32
CA ILE A 590 23.34 19.73 6.71
C ILE A 590 23.58 18.33 7.26
N VAL A 591 23.14 18.07 8.48
CA VAL A 591 23.34 16.79 9.17
C VAL A 591 22.04 16.26 9.74
N ARG A 592 21.94 14.93 9.84
CA ARG A 592 20.81 14.29 10.51
C ARG A 592 20.76 14.68 11.98
N GLY A 593 19.55 14.71 12.52
CA GLY A 593 19.34 14.91 13.95
C GLY A 593 19.59 13.66 14.78
N ILE A 594 20.14 13.81 15.98
CA ILE A 594 20.25 12.74 16.99
C ILE A 594 19.12 12.76 18.03
N THR A 595 18.12 13.61 17.80
CA THR A 595 16.97 13.84 18.69
C THR A 595 16.10 12.61 18.91
N SER A 596 16.18 11.61 18.03
CA SER A 596 15.46 10.34 18.11
C SER A 596 16.39 9.12 18.20
N GLY A 597 17.59 9.28 18.77
CA GLY A 597 18.56 8.21 18.94
C GLY A 597 19.26 7.79 17.63
N PRO A 598 19.88 6.60 17.57
CA PRO A 598 20.65 6.13 16.42
C PRO A 598 19.78 5.56 15.28
N LEU A 599 18.67 6.22 14.95
CA LEU A 599 17.79 5.84 13.83
C LEU A 599 18.23 6.54 12.53
N TYR A 600 18.49 5.76 11.50
CA TYR A 600 18.93 6.24 10.18
C TYR A 600 17.85 6.03 9.12
N GLY A 601 18.03 6.64 7.95
CA GLY A 601 17.10 6.49 6.84
C GLY A 601 15.84 7.37 7.01
N PRO A 602 14.64 6.84 6.70
CA PRO A 602 13.42 7.64 6.56
C PRO A 602 12.99 8.31 7.86
N GLY A 603 12.26 9.42 7.75
CA GLY A 603 11.56 10.03 8.89
C GLY A 603 12.48 10.55 10.01
N GLN A 604 13.64 11.11 9.67
CA GLN A 604 14.55 11.72 10.65
C GLN A 604 13.78 12.71 11.54
N GLY A 605 13.96 12.59 12.86
CA GLY A 605 13.24 13.43 13.84
C GLY A 605 13.59 14.91 13.75
N SER A 606 14.76 15.22 13.22
CA SER A 606 15.19 16.58 12.88
C SER A 606 16.37 16.57 11.91
N PHE A 607 16.69 17.75 11.38
CA PHE A 607 17.99 18.05 10.78
C PHE A 607 18.58 19.26 11.49
N LEU A 608 19.91 19.40 11.43
CA LEU A 608 20.57 20.66 11.74
C LEU A 608 21.33 21.14 10.51
N ASN A 609 21.25 22.44 10.26
CA ASN A 609 21.97 23.07 9.17
C ASN A 609 22.79 24.28 9.65
N ILE A 610 23.92 24.52 9.00
CA ILE A 610 24.72 25.76 9.07
C ILE A 610 24.77 26.40 7.67
N GLU A 611 23.66 26.27 6.93
CA GLU A 611 23.52 26.83 5.58
C GLU A 611 23.18 28.32 5.65
N LEU A 612 23.68 29.10 4.69
CA LEU A 612 23.41 30.53 4.57
C LEU A 612 22.18 30.79 3.67
N ILE A 613 22.01 32.05 3.24
CA ILE A 613 21.08 32.43 2.17
C ILE A 613 21.52 31.85 0.82
N SER A 614 20.79 32.13 -0.26
CA SER A 614 21.10 31.66 -1.59
C SER A 614 22.48 32.13 -2.05
N GLU A 615 23.26 31.23 -2.66
CA GLU A 615 24.49 31.58 -3.40
C GLU A 615 24.17 32.10 -4.81
N LYS A 616 22.89 32.07 -5.23
CA LYS A 616 22.44 32.60 -6.51
C LYS A 616 22.04 34.06 -6.36
N THR A 617 22.36 34.87 -7.36
CA THR A 617 22.18 36.33 -7.35
C THR A 617 20.71 36.76 -7.35
N ALA A 618 20.45 38.01 -6.98
CA ALA A 618 19.13 38.62 -7.13
C ALA A 618 18.63 38.57 -8.58
N ALA A 619 19.51 38.79 -9.56
CA ALA A 619 19.16 38.72 -10.98
C ALA A 619 18.63 37.34 -11.40
N TYR A 620 19.25 36.26 -10.91
CA TYR A 620 18.77 34.90 -11.15
C TYR A 620 17.35 34.70 -10.61
N TRP A 621 17.10 35.13 -9.36
CA TRP A 621 15.80 34.96 -8.73
C TRP A 621 14.74 35.84 -9.36
N CYS A 622 15.08 37.09 -9.69
CA CYS A 622 14.18 38.03 -10.34
C CYS A 622 13.68 37.48 -11.69
N ARG A 623 14.61 37.01 -12.54
CA ARG A 623 14.25 36.35 -13.80
C ARG A 623 13.40 35.09 -13.56
N SER A 624 13.79 34.26 -12.59
CA SER A 624 13.08 33.03 -12.28
C SER A 624 11.65 33.26 -11.78
N ILE A 625 11.41 34.33 -11.02
CA ILE A 625 10.08 34.71 -10.52
C ILE A 625 9.17 35.03 -11.70
N THR A 626 9.65 35.86 -12.64
CA THR A 626 8.89 36.18 -13.87
C THR A 626 8.55 34.92 -14.66
N GLU A 627 9.52 34.03 -14.88
CA GLU A 627 9.30 32.77 -15.61
C GLU A 627 8.29 31.85 -14.90
N LEU A 628 8.40 31.70 -13.58
CA LEU A 628 7.48 30.85 -12.82
C LEU A 628 6.07 31.41 -12.79
N LYS A 629 5.89 32.73 -12.67
CA LYS A 629 4.56 33.35 -12.65
C LYS A 629 3.89 33.40 -14.01
N ALA A 630 4.67 33.48 -15.09
CA ALA A 630 4.15 33.34 -16.44
C ALA A 630 3.57 31.94 -16.66
N ASP A 631 4.26 30.90 -16.19
CA ASP A 631 3.86 29.51 -16.42
C ASP A 631 2.82 29.00 -15.41
N PHE A 632 2.84 29.54 -14.19
CA PHE A 632 2.00 29.12 -13.06
C PHE A 632 1.26 30.31 -12.44
N PRO A 633 0.32 30.94 -13.17
CA PRO A 633 -0.34 32.17 -12.72
C PRO A 633 -1.17 31.97 -11.45
N ASN A 634 -1.72 30.76 -11.26
CA ASN A 634 -2.61 30.42 -10.13
C ASN A 634 -1.85 29.96 -8.88
N GLN A 635 -0.57 29.62 -8.99
CA GLN A 635 0.26 29.24 -7.85
C GLN A 635 0.91 30.48 -7.26
N ILE A 636 0.93 30.55 -5.92
CA ILE A 636 1.50 31.70 -5.23
C ILE A 636 3.02 31.55 -5.12
N LEU A 637 3.76 32.58 -5.52
CA LEU A 637 5.21 32.65 -5.43
C LEU A 637 5.63 33.83 -4.55
N ILE A 638 6.24 33.51 -3.40
CA ILE A 638 6.69 34.48 -2.42
C ILE A 638 8.20 34.66 -2.54
N ALA A 639 8.66 35.88 -2.75
CA ALA A 639 10.09 36.18 -2.81
C ALA A 639 10.66 36.37 -1.39
N SER A 640 11.51 35.45 -0.93
CA SER A 640 12.22 35.61 0.33
C SER A 640 13.46 36.47 0.12
N ILE A 641 13.56 37.59 0.85
CA ILE A 641 14.63 38.58 0.71
C ILE A 641 15.28 38.92 2.05
N MET A 642 16.55 39.32 2.02
CA MET A 642 17.30 39.75 3.19
C MET A 642 18.33 40.82 2.83
N CYS A 643 18.42 41.85 3.67
CA CYS A 643 19.43 42.91 3.60
C CYS A 643 20.03 43.18 4.99
N SER A 644 21.14 43.93 5.00
CA SER A 644 21.63 44.62 6.20
C SER A 644 20.59 45.59 6.77
N TYR A 645 20.78 46.11 7.98
CA TYR A 645 19.91 47.14 8.55
C TYR A 645 20.12 48.49 7.85
N SER A 646 19.70 48.56 6.59
CA SER A 646 19.82 49.69 5.68
C SER A 646 18.48 49.91 4.99
N LYS A 647 17.92 51.12 5.17
CA LYS A 647 16.65 51.50 4.54
C LYS A 647 16.71 51.39 3.01
N ASP A 648 17.81 51.86 2.42
CA ASP A 648 17.98 51.90 0.97
C ASP A 648 18.03 50.49 0.39
N ASP A 649 18.75 49.58 1.05
CA ASP A 649 18.90 48.18 0.61
C ASP A 649 17.55 47.45 0.62
N TRP A 650 16.81 47.55 1.72
CA TRP A 650 15.48 46.94 1.84
C TRP A 650 14.50 47.54 0.84
N THR A 651 14.58 48.85 0.58
CA THR A 651 13.75 49.53 -0.42
C THR A 651 14.08 49.06 -1.84
N GLU A 652 15.36 48.95 -2.18
CA GLU A 652 15.83 48.51 -3.48
C GLU A 652 15.41 47.06 -3.76
N LEU A 653 15.78 46.13 -2.87
CA LEU A 653 15.56 44.71 -3.09
C LEU A 653 14.07 44.33 -3.07
N SER A 654 13.26 44.96 -2.22
CA SER A 654 11.81 44.74 -2.20
C SER A 654 11.13 45.19 -3.49
N LYS A 655 11.49 46.38 -4.00
CA LYS A 655 11.00 46.87 -5.31
C LYS A 655 11.44 45.99 -6.46
N MET A 656 12.68 45.49 -6.45
CA MET A 656 13.16 44.55 -7.46
C MET A 656 12.30 43.29 -7.50
N ALA A 657 11.99 42.71 -6.34
CA ALA A 657 11.18 41.50 -6.23
C ALA A 657 9.70 41.73 -6.63
N GLU A 658 9.12 42.88 -6.25
CA GLU A 658 7.77 43.26 -6.69
C GLU A 658 7.69 43.47 -8.20
N ALA A 659 8.66 44.20 -8.77
CA ALA A 659 8.65 44.57 -10.20
C ALA A 659 8.69 43.37 -11.15
N VAL A 660 9.22 42.23 -10.71
CA VAL A 660 9.27 40.99 -11.50
C VAL A 660 8.06 40.08 -11.33
N GLY A 661 7.08 40.51 -10.54
CA GLY A 661 5.79 39.86 -10.40
C GLY A 661 5.68 38.86 -9.25
N ALA A 662 6.49 38.98 -8.18
CA ALA A 662 6.24 38.18 -6.97
C ALA A 662 4.85 38.50 -6.40
N ASP A 663 4.10 37.49 -5.98
CA ASP A 663 2.75 37.70 -5.40
C ASP A 663 2.83 38.32 -4.00
N ALA A 664 3.90 38.02 -3.27
CA ALA A 664 4.23 38.61 -1.97
C ALA A 664 5.73 38.51 -1.67
N LEU A 665 6.15 39.17 -0.59
CA LEU A 665 7.51 39.08 -0.05
C LEU A 665 7.54 38.35 1.30
N GLU A 666 8.63 37.62 1.58
CA GLU A 666 8.97 37.11 2.91
C GLU A 666 10.26 37.78 3.39
N LEU A 667 10.18 38.59 4.44
CA LEU A 667 11.35 39.28 5.02
C LEU A 667 12.06 38.32 5.97
N ASN A 668 13.25 37.85 5.58
CA ASN A 668 14.02 36.95 6.42
C ASN A 668 14.79 37.72 7.50
N LEU A 669 14.17 37.87 8.67
CA LEU A 669 14.77 38.53 9.84
C LEU A 669 15.42 37.53 10.80
N SER A 670 15.62 36.28 10.37
CA SER A 670 15.71 35.17 11.30
C SER A 670 16.82 34.17 11.02
N CYS A 671 17.71 34.44 10.06
CA CYS A 671 18.85 33.57 9.78
C CYS A 671 19.82 33.56 11.00
N PRO A 672 20.06 32.42 11.68
CA PRO A 672 20.85 32.39 12.91
C PRO A 672 22.36 32.23 12.71
N HIS A 673 22.82 31.98 11.48
CA HIS A 673 24.17 31.49 11.23
C HIS A 673 24.97 32.49 10.38
N GLY A 674 26.15 32.91 10.88
CA GLY A 674 27.14 33.71 10.14
C GLY A 674 26.72 35.13 9.74
N MET A 675 25.45 35.50 9.92
CA MET A 675 24.89 36.79 9.52
C MET A 675 24.82 37.80 10.66
N GLY A 676 24.78 37.34 11.91
CA GLY A 676 24.77 38.22 13.08
C GLY A 676 26.01 39.10 13.19
N GLU A 677 27.18 38.58 12.80
CA GLU A 677 28.45 39.34 12.73
C GLU A 677 28.42 40.47 11.69
N ARG A 678 27.46 40.44 10.76
CA ARG A 678 27.20 41.50 9.76
C ARG A 678 25.96 42.34 10.08
N GLY A 679 25.37 42.21 11.28
CA GLY A 679 24.14 42.92 11.67
C GLY A 679 22.88 42.47 10.91
N MET A 680 22.88 41.26 10.36
CA MET A 680 21.79 40.70 9.53
C MET A 680 21.11 39.50 10.21
N GLY A 681 19.91 39.15 9.73
CA GLY A 681 19.18 37.96 10.19
C GLY A 681 18.81 38.07 11.67
N LEU A 682 19.19 37.08 12.49
CA LEU A 682 18.86 37.01 13.93
C LEU A 682 19.17 38.31 14.70
N ALA A 683 20.22 39.03 14.31
CA ALA A 683 20.60 40.30 14.94
C ALA A 683 19.49 41.36 14.83
N CYS A 684 18.67 41.31 13.77
CA CYS A 684 17.50 42.18 13.60
C CYS A 684 16.22 41.55 14.19
N GLY A 685 15.98 40.25 13.95
CA GLY A 685 14.72 39.60 14.33
C GLY A 685 14.50 39.36 15.82
N GLN A 686 15.49 39.65 16.67
CA GLN A 686 15.39 39.58 18.13
C GLN A 686 15.03 40.93 18.78
N ASP A 687 15.04 42.02 18.01
CA ASP A 687 14.78 43.37 18.50
C ASP A 687 13.48 43.92 17.86
N PRO A 688 12.41 44.16 18.65
CA PRO A 688 11.16 44.70 18.14
C PRO A 688 11.33 46.04 17.40
N GLU A 689 12.28 46.89 17.80
CA GLU A 689 12.49 48.18 17.13
C GLU A 689 13.02 48.01 15.70
N LEU A 690 14.03 47.15 15.53
CA LEU A 690 14.61 46.88 14.22
C LEU A 690 13.59 46.22 13.29
N VAL A 691 12.81 45.25 13.80
CA VAL A 691 11.74 44.59 13.03
C VAL A 691 10.69 45.59 12.55
N ARG A 692 10.22 46.47 13.45
CA ARG A 692 9.24 47.52 13.12
C ARG A 692 9.75 48.45 12.02
N ASN A 693 11.01 48.88 12.13
CA ASN A 693 11.61 49.81 11.17
C ASN A 693 11.79 49.18 9.79
N ILE A 694 12.28 47.93 9.73
CA ILE A 694 12.42 47.20 8.45
C ILE A 694 11.06 47.04 7.78
N CYS A 695 10.03 46.60 8.51
CA CYS A 695 8.69 46.45 7.97
C CYS A 695 8.15 47.79 7.45
N ARG A 696 8.38 48.88 8.18
CA ARG A 696 7.98 50.23 7.76
C ARG A 696 8.66 50.67 6.47
N TRP A 697 9.94 50.35 6.29
CA TRP A 697 10.66 50.66 5.05
C TRP A 697 10.11 49.89 3.87
N VAL A 698 9.89 48.58 4.04
CA VAL A 698 9.33 47.73 2.97
C VAL A 698 7.91 48.14 2.63
N ARG A 699 7.05 48.41 3.62
CA ARG A 699 5.67 48.87 3.38
C ARG A 699 5.61 50.16 2.58
N GLN A 700 6.56 51.08 2.80
CA GLN A 700 6.69 52.32 2.02
C GLN A 700 7.21 52.07 0.60
N ALA A 701 7.91 50.96 0.37
CA ALA A 701 8.57 50.65 -0.88
C ALA A 701 7.68 49.89 -1.88
N VAL A 702 6.84 48.97 -1.40
CA VAL A 702 6.02 48.07 -2.23
C VAL A 702 4.53 48.15 -1.92
N GLN A 703 3.69 47.68 -2.84
CA GLN A 703 2.24 47.57 -2.70
C GLN A 703 1.78 46.13 -2.47
N ILE A 704 2.48 45.13 -3.00
CA ILE A 704 2.18 43.72 -2.75
C ILE A 704 2.26 43.37 -1.25
N PRO A 705 1.55 42.32 -0.79
CA PRO A 705 1.64 41.87 0.59
C PRO A 705 3.06 41.43 0.96
N PHE A 706 3.44 41.60 2.23
CA PHE A 706 4.67 41.01 2.74
C PHE A 706 4.53 40.47 4.17
N PHE A 707 5.30 39.42 4.44
CA PHE A 707 5.31 38.70 5.70
C PHE A 707 6.67 38.79 6.38
N ALA A 708 6.71 39.10 7.67
CA ALA A 708 7.95 39.04 8.44
C ALA A 708 8.19 37.61 8.97
N LYS A 709 9.31 36.99 8.61
CA LYS A 709 9.66 35.65 9.11
C LYS A 709 10.35 35.74 10.45
N LEU A 710 9.74 35.16 11.49
CA LEU A 710 10.15 35.32 12.88
C LEU A 710 11.07 34.19 13.36
N THR A 711 11.97 34.52 14.28
CA THR A 711 12.91 33.58 14.89
C THR A 711 12.30 33.06 16.19
N PRO A 712 12.31 31.74 16.46
CA PRO A 712 11.83 31.21 17.73
C PRO A 712 12.82 31.47 18.88
N ASN A 713 13.98 32.07 18.60
CA ASN A 713 15.08 32.26 19.54
C ASN A 713 14.95 33.62 20.25
N VAL A 714 13.77 33.93 20.78
CA VAL A 714 13.45 35.15 21.53
C VAL A 714 12.69 34.79 22.80
N THR A 715 12.76 35.65 23.81
CA THR A 715 12.02 35.45 25.06
C THR A 715 10.52 35.55 24.84
N ASP A 716 10.09 36.54 24.07
CA ASP A 716 8.69 36.80 23.76
C ASP A 716 8.55 37.15 22.27
N ILE A 717 8.05 36.19 21.51
CA ILE A 717 7.86 36.33 20.06
C ILE A 717 6.66 37.19 19.70
N VAL A 718 5.70 37.34 20.61
CA VAL A 718 4.50 38.16 20.39
C VAL A 718 4.91 39.62 20.23
N ASN A 719 5.86 40.10 21.05
CA ASN A 719 6.40 41.46 20.90
C ASN A 719 7.04 41.70 19.52
N ILE A 720 7.69 40.68 18.94
CA ILE A 720 8.28 40.77 17.61
C ILE A 720 7.19 40.76 16.52
N ALA A 721 6.17 39.92 16.67
CA ALA A 721 5.03 39.86 15.76
C ALA A 721 4.25 41.19 15.76
N MET A 722 3.99 41.75 16.95
CA MET A 722 3.36 43.07 17.11
C MET A 722 4.20 44.17 16.46
N ALA A 723 5.52 44.17 16.65
CA ALA A 723 6.40 45.11 15.98
C ALA A 723 6.34 45.01 14.44
N ALA A 724 6.28 43.80 13.89
CA ALA A 724 6.11 43.60 12.45
C ALA A 724 4.77 44.18 11.95
N GLN A 725 3.68 43.91 12.68
CA GLN A 725 2.35 44.45 12.38
C GLN A 725 2.32 45.98 12.47
N GLU A 726 2.89 46.58 13.52
CA GLU A 726 3.02 48.04 13.69
C GLU A 726 3.89 48.69 12.60
N GLY A 727 4.82 47.92 12.03
CA GLY A 727 5.60 48.32 10.86
C GLY A 727 4.84 48.19 9.53
N GLY A 728 3.65 47.58 9.53
CA GLY A 728 2.79 47.44 8.36
C GLY A 728 2.94 46.12 7.59
N ALA A 729 3.49 45.07 8.22
CA ALA A 729 3.46 43.73 7.63
C ALA A 729 2.03 43.19 7.53
N ASP A 730 1.72 42.49 6.44
CA ASP A 730 0.41 41.89 6.18
C ASP A 730 0.21 40.55 6.92
N GLY A 731 1.29 40.02 7.49
CA GLY A 731 1.29 38.89 8.40
C GLY A 731 2.71 38.47 8.81
N VAL A 732 2.83 37.31 9.43
CA VAL A 732 4.12 36.76 9.89
C VAL A 732 4.28 35.30 9.52
N THR A 733 5.50 34.90 9.17
CA THR A 733 5.88 33.48 9.04
C THR A 733 6.48 33.01 10.36
N ALA A 734 5.72 32.21 11.12
CA ALA A 734 6.17 31.62 12.38
C ALA A 734 6.45 30.11 12.21
N THR A 735 7.68 29.62 12.31
CA THR A 735 8.95 30.32 12.59
C THR A 735 10.10 29.80 11.73
N ASN A 736 11.26 30.46 11.84
CA ASN A 736 12.55 29.92 11.40
C ASN A 736 13.04 28.79 12.36
N THR A 737 14.25 28.28 12.13
CA THR A 737 14.87 27.19 12.89
C THR A 737 15.26 27.56 14.32
N VAL A 738 15.28 26.58 15.22
CA VAL A 738 15.77 26.74 16.60
C VAL A 738 17.29 26.64 16.63
N SER A 739 17.97 27.57 17.30
CA SER A 739 19.44 27.54 17.42
C SER A 739 19.89 26.36 18.28
N GLY A 740 20.92 25.64 17.85
CA GLY A 740 21.45 24.51 18.61
C GLY A 740 22.76 23.93 18.08
N LEU A 741 23.26 22.93 18.80
CA LEU A 741 24.40 22.10 18.41
C LEU A 741 23.92 20.64 18.40
N MET A 742 24.02 19.95 17.27
CA MET A 742 23.39 18.63 17.13
C MET A 742 24.08 17.58 18.00
N GLY A 743 25.40 17.59 18.05
CA GLY A 743 26.15 16.67 18.90
C GLY A 743 27.65 16.71 18.63
N LEU A 744 28.38 16.06 19.52
CA LEU A 744 29.80 15.80 19.42
C LEU A 744 30.02 14.28 19.31
N LYS A 745 31.11 13.88 18.66
CA LYS A 745 31.61 12.50 18.69
C LYS A 745 32.28 12.21 20.04
N ALA A 746 32.63 10.94 20.25
CA ALA A 746 33.27 10.49 21.49
C ALA A 746 34.63 11.18 21.77
N ASP A 747 35.33 11.65 20.73
CA ASP A 747 36.59 12.40 20.84
C ASP A 747 36.39 13.91 21.06
N GLY A 748 35.15 14.38 21.18
CA GLY A 748 34.79 15.78 21.33
C GLY A 748 34.68 16.56 20.01
N THR A 749 34.96 15.94 18.85
CA THR A 749 34.81 16.62 17.55
C THR A 749 33.33 16.82 17.19
N PRO A 750 32.94 17.97 16.60
CA PRO A 750 31.55 18.22 16.28
C PRO A 750 31.07 17.48 15.01
N TRP A 751 29.76 17.45 14.81
CA TRP A 751 29.16 17.12 13.52
C TRP A 751 28.00 18.07 13.19
N PRO A 752 28.08 18.90 12.13
CA PRO A 752 29.12 18.92 11.09
C PRO A 752 30.48 19.45 11.58
N ALA A 753 31.57 18.94 10.99
CA ALA A 753 32.94 19.40 11.20
C ALA A 753 33.53 19.90 9.88
N VAL A 754 33.95 21.18 9.85
CA VAL A 754 34.39 21.90 8.66
C VAL A 754 35.91 22.12 8.69
N GLY A 755 36.56 21.82 7.57
CA GLY A 755 38.00 22.03 7.36
C GLY A 755 38.91 21.14 8.22
N VAL A 756 40.22 21.33 8.09
CA VAL A 756 41.26 20.55 8.80
C VAL A 756 41.16 20.73 10.31
N GLY A 757 40.74 21.91 10.78
CA GLY A 757 40.53 22.19 12.19
C GLY A 757 39.25 21.59 12.78
N LEU A 758 38.45 20.84 12.00
CA LEU A 758 37.20 20.20 12.42
C LEU A 758 36.25 21.14 13.18
N ARG A 759 36.13 22.38 12.70
CA ARG A 759 35.39 23.43 13.40
C ARG A 759 33.89 23.35 13.11
N THR A 760 33.08 23.93 13.98
CA THR A 760 31.65 24.10 13.76
C THR A 760 31.17 25.43 14.34
N THR A 761 29.92 25.77 14.09
CA THR A 761 29.19 26.87 14.73
C THR A 761 27.80 26.39 15.13
N TYR A 762 27.07 27.17 15.92
CA TYR A 762 25.66 26.87 16.19
C TYR A 762 24.87 26.86 14.88
N GLY A 763 24.08 25.80 14.69
CA GLY A 763 23.23 25.58 13.54
C GLY A 763 21.75 25.68 13.87
N GLY A 764 20.93 25.58 12.84
CA GLY A 764 19.49 25.73 12.89
C GLY A 764 18.85 24.36 12.84
N VAL A 765 18.20 23.98 13.93
CA VAL A 765 17.46 22.74 14.02
C VAL A 765 16.09 22.92 13.38
N SER A 766 15.82 22.12 12.34
CA SER A 766 14.48 21.90 11.78
C SER A 766 13.95 20.59 12.31
N VAL A 767 12.78 20.60 12.96
CA VAL A 767 12.26 19.45 13.73
C VAL A 767 10.91 18.99 13.19
N THR A 768 10.65 17.70 13.32
CA THR A 768 9.29 17.13 13.19
C THR A 768 8.43 17.48 14.42
N PHE A 769 9.07 17.79 15.56
CA PHE A 769 8.41 18.16 16.81
C PHE A 769 7.87 19.59 16.80
N ARG A 770 6.62 19.70 16.40
CA ARG A 770 5.81 20.92 16.35
C ARG A 770 5.62 21.68 17.68
N ARG A 771 6.14 21.27 18.83
CA ARG A 771 5.78 21.91 20.13
C ARG A 771 6.11 23.41 20.17
N ILE A 772 7.34 23.79 19.81
CA ILE A 772 7.75 25.20 19.82
C ILE A 772 6.96 25.96 18.74
N GLY A 773 6.88 25.43 17.51
CA GLY A 773 6.10 26.07 16.44
C GLY A 773 4.61 26.23 16.77
N LEU A 774 3.96 25.23 17.35
CA LEU A 774 2.54 25.29 17.75
C LEU A 774 2.29 26.26 18.91
N ILE A 775 3.17 26.27 19.92
CA ILE A 775 3.06 27.26 21.02
C ILE A 775 3.17 28.67 20.44
N ILE A 776 4.09 28.86 19.49
CA ILE A 776 4.29 30.16 18.84
C ILE A 776 3.12 30.54 17.93
N CYS A 777 2.57 29.62 17.14
CA CYS A 777 1.42 29.93 16.29
C CYS A 777 0.13 30.16 17.08
N ASN A 778 0.02 29.60 18.29
CA ASN A 778 -1.14 29.78 19.15
C ASN A 778 -1.09 31.07 19.99
N ALA A 779 0.12 31.55 20.31
CA ALA A 779 0.35 32.79 21.03
C ALA A 779 0.26 33.98 20.07
#